data_AF-A0A8H4UHQ0-F1
#
_entry.id   AF-A0A8H4UHQ0-F1
#
_cell.length_a   1.000
_cell.length_b   1.000
_cell.length_c   1.000
_cell.angle_alpha   90.00
_cell.angle_beta   90.00
_cell.angle_gamma   90.00
#
_symmetry.space_group_name_H-M   'P 1'
#
loop_
_entity.id
_entity.type
_entity.pdbx_description
1 polymer ?
#
loop_
_entity_poly.entity_id
_entity_poly.type
_entity_poly.pdbx_seq_one_letter_code
_entity_poly.pdbx_strand_id
1 'polypeptide(L)'
;MADYEDESDYDNYGDEEEGITPEDCWTVISSFFETKGLASQQIDSFDEFTQTTIQDLIHEYASITLDQPNPPSAAGQNLALRRYEIKFGSAMVSRPSISETDGTVTPLLPYECRDRNLTYAAPLYIKISKKVSVAVERDVPLHEMDDSQQAELKRTGEQPTKLVWEVEESGDDVNKAEDVPSDMVFVGKVPIMVKSKICHLSNEPDENLFLVNECPYDQGGYFVINGSEKVLIAQERSAANIVQVFKKAQPSPYNYTAEIRSALEKGSRLISSLMLKLYGKGDSARGGFGQTIHTTLPFVKADLPVAIVFRALGVVSDEDILNHICYDRGDSQMLEMLRPCIEEAFCVQDREVALDFIGKRGNRDQAGLGRDKRVRVAKDILQKETLPHISQHEGSETRKAFFLGYMVHKLLQCALGRREPDDRDHFGKKRLDLAGPLLAKLFRGIVRRMNTELSNYLKRCVESNRHFNLAVGIKPGTVSNGLKYSLATGNWGDQKKAASSTAGVSQVLNRYTFASTLSHLRRTNTPIGRDGKLAKPRQLHNTHWGLVCPAETPEGQACGLVKNLSLMCYVSVGSPADPLIEFMIGRGMEVVEEYEPLRYPNATKIFVNGVWCGVHSDPKHLVSQVLDTRRKSYVQFEVSLVRDIRDREFQVFSDAGRVMRPVFTVQQEDNHESGIPKGSLVLTKDLVNQLAQEQAEPPEDPRDKIGWEGLIRSGAVEYLDAEEEETAMICMTPEDLDLYRMQKAGIAVDEDNSDDPNRRLKTKTNPTTHMYTHCEIHPSMILGICASIIPFPDHNQASLFVQHLFITPTNIV
;
A
#
# COMPACT_ATOMS: atom_id res chain seq x y z
N MET A 1 -14.98 47.34 -65.41
CA MET A 1 -15.75 46.09 -65.43
C MET A 1 -15.00 45.17 -66.36
N ALA A 2 -14.01 44.48 -65.81
CA ALA A 2 -13.10 43.60 -66.51
C ALA A 2 -12.77 42.47 -65.54
N ASP A 3 -13.11 41.27 -65.98
CA ASP A 3 -12.86 40.00 -65.32
C ASP A 3 -11.37 39.82 -65.05
N TYR A 4 -11.04 39.39 -63.83
CA TYR A 4 -9.78 38.74 -63.49
C TYR A 4 -10.14 37.44 -62.80
N GLU A 5 -10.20 36.37 -63.59
CA GLU A 5 -9.84 35.04 -63.14
C GLU A 5 -8.33 35.07 -62.87
N ASP A 6 -7.94 34.85 -61.62
CA ASP A 6 -6.61 34.33 -61.29
C ASP A 6 -6.83 33.07 -60.44
N GLU A 7 -6.60 31.94 -61.09
CA GLU A 7 -6.40 30.64 -60.47
C GLU A 7 -5.06 30.63 -59.70
N SER A 8 -5.00 29.73 -58.72
CA SER A 8 -3.78 29.14 -58.12
C SER A 8 -2.88 30.02 -57.24
N ASP A 9 -3.07 29.88 -55.92
CA ASP A 9 -1.99 29.60 -54.95
C ASP A 9 -2.58 29.14 -53.60
N TYR A 10 -3.53 28.22 -53.65
CA TYR A 10 -3.99 27.46 -52.48
C TYR A 10 -3.76 25.98 -52.75
N ASP A 11 -2.49 25.59 -52.82
CA ASP A 11 -2.05 24.24 -52.49
C ASP A 11 -0.53 24.27 -52.30
N ASN A 12 -0.08 23.58 -51.26
CA ASN A 12 1.32 23.27 -50.93
C ASN A 12 2.05 24.16 -49.91
N TYR A 13 1.45 24.32 -48.72
CA TYR A 13 2.21 24.13 -47.47
C TYR A 13 1.96 22.71 -46.96
N GLY A 14 2.39 21.72 -47.75
CA GLY A 14 2.70 20.40 -47.25
C GLY A 14 4.13 20.42 -46.72
N ASP A 15 4.35 21.14 -45.62
CA ASP A 15 5.54 20.96 -44.79
C ASP A 15 5.07 20.19 -43.55
N GLU A 16 5.58 18.99 -43.43
CA GLU A 16 5.36 18.04 -42.34
C GLU A 16 5.62 18.73 -40.98
N GLU A 17 4.57 19.11 -40.26
CA GLU A 17 4.70 19.39 -38.82
C GLU A 17 5.01 18.07 -38.11
N GLU A 18 6.29 17.70 -38.05
CA GLU A 18 6.80 16.52 -37.31
C GLU A 18 6.53 16.59 -35.78
N GLY A 19 6.05 17.75 -35.28
CA GLY A 19 5.79 17.99 -33.87
C GLY A 19 4.45 17.42 -33.36
N ILE A 20 4.39 17.14 -32.06
CA ILE A 20 3.15 16.75 -31.37
C ILE A 20 2.35 18.01 -31.03
N THR A 21 1.12 18.07 -31.51
CA THR A 21 0.20 19.19 -31.28
C THR A 21 -0.68 18.96 -30.04
N PRO A 22 -1.32 20.00 -29.48
CA PRO A 22 -2.28 19.83 -28.39
C PRO A 22 -3.48 18.93 -28.72
N GLU A 23 -3.91 18.89 -29.99
CA GLU A 23 -5.01 18.02 -30.45
C GLU A 23 -4.60 16.54 -30.44
N ASP A 24 -3.34 16.25 -30.78
CA ASP A 24 -2.78 14.89 -30.66
C ASP A 24 -2.81 14.39 -29.21
N CYS A 25 -2.54 15.28 -28.24
CA CYS A 25 -2.65 14.94 -26.83
C CYS A 25 -4.09 14.51 -26.45
N TRP A 26 -5.13 15.10 -27.06
CA TRP A 26 -6.52 14.71 -26.79
C TRP A 26 -6.85 13.32 -27.32
N THR A 27 -6.29 12.91 -28.47
CA THR A 27 -6.40 11.54 -28.99
C THR A 27 -5.78 10.52 -28.02
N VAL A 28 -4.67 10.89 -27.38
CA VAL A 28 -4.04 10.04 -26.35
C VAL A 28 -4.90 10.00 -25.07
N ILE A 29 -5.44 11.14 -24.65
CA ILE A 29 -6.33 11.24 -23.47
C ILE A 29 -7.62 10.43 -23.68
N SER A 30 -8.21 10.45 -24.87
CA SER A 30 -9.41 9.66 -25.16
C SER A 30 -9.15 8.16 -25.01
N SER A 31 -7.99 7.68 -25.49
CA SER A 31 -7.56 6.29 -25.31
C SER A 31 -7.43 5.89 -23.83
N PHE A 32 -6.92 6.80 -22.98
CA PHE A 32 -6.86 6.58 -21.53
C PHE A 32 -8.25 6.36 -20.93
N PHE A 33 -9.21 7.25 -21.22
CA PHE A 33 -10.56 7.15 -20.65
C PHE A 33 -11.39 6.01 -21.23
N GLU A 34 -11.15 5.61 -22.47
CA GLU A 34 -11.77 4.41 -23.06
C GLU A 34 -11.32 3.14 -22.31
N THR A 35 -10.04 3.04 -21.98
CA THR A 35 -9.47 1.85 -21.31
C THR A 35 -9.75 1.83 -19.80
N LYS A 36 -9.57 2.98 -19.12
CA LYS A 36 -9.64 3.07 -17.66
C LYS A 36 -10.98 3.57 -17.14
N GLY A 37 -11.79 4.27 -17.92
CA GLY A 37 -12.99 4.94 -17.41
C GLY A 37 -12.70 6.00 -16.33
N LEU A 38 -13.76 6.46 -15.64
CA LEU A 38 -13.67 7.58 -14.68
C LEU A 38 -13.65 7.17 -13.21
N ALA A 39 -13.98 5.91 -12.90
CA ALA A 39 -14.11 5.41 -11.52
C ALA A 39 -13.45 4.05 -11.28
N SER A 40 -12.54 3.63 -12.17
CA SER A 40 -11.87 2.31 -12.11
C SER A 40 -11.08 2.08 -10.84
N GLN A 41 -10.52 3.12 -10.21
CA GLN A 41 -9.66 2.94 -9.03
C GLN A 41 -10.35 2.17 -7.88
N GLN A 42 -11.65 2.39 -7.66
CA GLN A 42 -12.39 1.66 -6.63
C GLN A 42 -12.66 0.21 -7.05
N ILE A 43 -12.88 -0.03 -8.35
CA ILE A 43 -13.14 -1.34 -8.93
C ILE A 43 -11.87 -2.17 -8.95
N ASP A 44 -10.76 -1.63 -9.48
CA ASP A 44 -9.44 -2.27 -9.52
C ASP A 44 -9.00 -2.69 -8.11
N SER A 45 -9.17 -1.81 -7.12
CA SER A 45 -8.87 -2.10 -5.72
C SER A 45 -9.77 -3.21 -5.13
N PHE A 46 -11.04 -3.25 -5.50
CA PHE A 46 -11.97 -4.29 -5.06
C PHE A 46 -11.68 -5.64 -5.73
N ASP A 47 -11.36 -5.63 -7.02
CA ASP A 47 -11.01 -6.83 -7.77
C ASP A 47 -9.78 -7.51 -7.16
N GLU A 48 -8.73 -6.74 -6.86
CA GLU A 48 -7.53 -7.27 -6.20
C GLU A 48 -7.82 -7.80 -4.79
N PHE A 49 -8.75 -7.16 -4.06
CA PHE A 49 -9.20 -7.68 -2.78
C PHE A 49 -9.83 -9.07 -2.92
N THR A 50 -10.68 -9.26 -3.93
CA THR A 50 -11.41 -10.52 -4.13
C THR A 50 -10.55 -11.64 -4.71
N GLN A 51 -9.55 -11.32 -5.55
CA GLN A 51 -8.70 -12.29 -6.24
C GLN A 51 -7.55 -12.77 -5.35
N THR A 52 -6.83 -11.84 -4.71
CA THR A 52 -5.59 -12.15 -4.00
C THR A 52 -5.76 -11.99 -2.49
N THR A 53 -6.27 -10.83 -2.05
CA THR A 53 -6.22 -10.45 -0.63
C THR A 53 -7.08 -11.36 0.27
N ILE A 54 -8.27 -11.80 -0.17
CA ILE A 54 -9.10 -12.74 0.60
C ILE A 54 -8.34 -14.04 0.88
N GLN A 55 -7.60 -14.55 -0.11
CA GLN A 55 -6.84 -15.79 0.03
C GLN A 55 -5.69 -15.62 1.04
N ASP A 56 -4.95 -14.52 0.92
CA ASP A 56 -3.85 -14.19 1.85
C ASP A 56 -4.33 -14.07 3.29
N LEU A 57 -5.49 -13.42 3.50
CA LEU A 57 -6.09 -13.26 4.83
C LEU A 57 -6.57 -14.58 5.46
N ILE A 58 -6.95 -15.56 4.64
CA ILE A 58 -7.34 -16.89 5.11
C ILE A 58 -6.10 -17.72 5.43
N HIS A 59 -5.05 -17.64 4.59
CA HIS A 59 -3.76 -18.28 4.86
C HIS A 59 -3.09 -17.77 6.13
N GLU A 60 -3.26 -16.49 6.45
CA GLU A 60 -2.76 -15.93 7.70
C GLU A 60 -3.29 -16.65 8.95
N TYR A 61 -4.52 -17.18 8.90
CA TYR A 61 -5.10 -17.98 9.97
C TYR A 61 -5.31 -19.44 9.54
N ALA A 62 -4.38 -19.98 8.75
CA ALA A 62 -4.54 -21.27 8.05
C ALA A 62 -4.80 -22.47 8.97
N SER A 63 -4.37 -22.47 10.23
CA SER A 63 -4.48 -23.66 11.08
C SER A 63 -5.02 -23.35 12.48
N ILE A 64 -5.94 -24.20 12.95
CA ILE A 64 -6.38 -24.25 14.35
C ILE A 64 -6.00 -25.63 14.89
N THR A 65 -5.19 -25.65 15.95
CA THR A 65 -4.81 -26.87 16.67
C THR A 65 -5.38 -26.86 18.07
N LEU A 66 -5.97 -27.98 18.49
CA LEU A 66 -6.41 -28.20 19.86
C LEU A 66 -5.91 -29.56 20.35
N ASP A 67 -5.19 -29.54 21.47
CA ASP A 67 -4.68 -30.74 22.13
C ASP A 67 -5.55 -31.09 23.34
N GLN A 68 -6.09 -32.31 23.35
CA GLN A 68 -6.79 -32.90 24.48
C GLN A 68 -5.83 -33.83 25.24
N PRO A 69 -5.40 -33.45 26.45
CA PRO A 69 -4.60 -34.34 27.30
C PRO A 69 -5.50 -35.45 27.88
N ASN A 70 -4.97 -36.67 27.98
CA ASN A 70 -5.66 -37.85 28.55
C ASN A 70 -7.07 -38.10 27.97
N PRO A 71 -7.20 -38.31 26.66
CA PRO A 71 -8.49 -38.62 26.04
C PRO A 71 -9.08 -39.95 26.57
N PRO A 72 -10.42 -40.09 26.67
CA PRO A 72 -11.04 -41.34 27.07
C PRO A 72 -10.73 -42.44 26.05
N SER A 73 -10.12 -43.53 26.51
CA SER A 73 -9.68 -44.65 25.68
C SER A 73 -10.77 -45.72 25.53
N ALA A 74 -10.93 -46.26 24.32
CA ALA A 74 -11.62 -47.53 24.11
C ALA A 74 -10.69 -48.68 24.53
N ALA A 75 -11.24 -49.68 25.21
CA ALA A 75 -10.50 -50.74 25.94
C ALA A 75 -9.20 -51.22 25.24
N GLY A 76 -8.04 -50.89 25.83
CA GLY A 76 -6.75 -51.52 25.53
C GLY A 76 -5.60 -50.64 25.02
N GLN A 77 -5.79 -49.33 24.80
CA GLN A 77 -4.71 -48.43 24.34
C GLN A 77 -4.49 -47.25 25.30
N ASN A 78 -3.25 -47.04 25.77
CA ASN A 78 -2.88 -45.83 26.52
C ASN A 78 -2.67 -44.67 25.53
N LEU A 79 -3.69 -43.82 25.40
CA LEU A 79 -3.65 -42.61 24.56
C LEU A 79 -3.17 -41.44 25.43
N ALA A 80 -2.00 -40.88 25.12
CA ALA A 80 -1.45 -39.76 25.89
C ALA A 80 -2.12 -38.43 25.51
N LEU A 81 -2.29 -38.18 24.21
CA LEU A 81 -2.78 -36.93 23.66
C LEU A 81 -3.65 -37.19 22.43
N ARG A 82 -4.76 -36.47 22.29
CA ARG A 82 -5.53 -36.40 21.05
C ARG A 82 -5.48 -34.98 20.51
N ARG A 83 -4.93 -34.81 19.32
CA ARG A 83 -4.79 -33.52 18.63
C ARG A 83 -5.82 -33.42 17.51
N TYR A 84 -6.62 -32.37 17.57
CA TYR A 84 -7.52 -31.94 16.51
C TYR A 84 -6.86 -30.80 15.74
N GLU A 85 -6.71 -30.99 14.43
CA GLU A 85 -6.14 -30.00 13.52
C GLU A 85 -7.17 -29.65 12.43
N ILE A 86 -7.49 -28.36 12.31
CA ILE A 86 -8.34 -27.83 11.24
C ILE A 86 -7.44 -26.95 10.37
N LYS A 87 -7.40 -27.23 9.06
CA LYS A 87 -6.69 -26.39 8.09
C LYS A 87 -7.66 -25.75 7.11
N PHE A 88 -7.51 -24.44 6.92
CA PHE A 88 -8.15 -23.66 5.88
C PHE A 88 -7.27 -23.67 4.62
N GLY A 89 -7.86 -24.05 3.50
CA GLY A 89 -7.22 -24.10 2.18
C GLY A 89 -7.64 -22.92 1.31
N SER A 90 -7.91 -23.21 0.04
CA SER A 90 -8.34 -22.23 -0.96
C SER A 90 -9.75 -21.71 -0.69
N ALA A 91 -9.94 -20.41 -0.92
CA ALA A 91 -11.20 -19.71 -0.85
C ALA A 91 -11.69 -19.36 -2.26
N MET A 92 -13.00 -19.45 -2.47
CA MET A 92 -13.65 -19.16 -3.73
C MET A 92 -14.86 -18.27 -3.48
N VAL A 93 -14.89 -17.11 -4.13
CA VAL A 93 -16.08 -16.25 -4.19
C VAL A 93 -16.80 -16.59 -5.49
N SER A 94 -18.05 -17.04 -5.41
CA SER A 94 -18.83 -17.32 -6.63
C SER A 94 -19.42 -16.04 -7.22
N ARG A 95 -20.19 -16.15 -8.30
CA ARG A 95 -21.03 -15.04 -8.77
C ARG A 95 -22.21 -14.77 -7.82
N PRO A 96 -22.76 -13.55 -7.79
CA PRO A 96 -23.91 -13.18 -6.96
C PRO A 96 -25.13 -14.07 -7.18
N SER A 97 -25.64 -14.68 -6.12
CA SER A 97 -26.80 -15.55 -6.21
C SER A 97 -27.66 -15.51 -4.96
N ILE A 98 -28.95 -15.76 -5.16
CA ILE A 98 -29.93 -15.87 -4.08
C ILE A 98 -30.56 -17.27 -4.11
N SER A 99 -30.76 -17.83 -2.93
CA SER A 99 -31.60 -19.01 -2.75
C SER A 99 -32.97 -18.49 -2.38
N GLU A 100 -33.95 -18.72 -3.24
CA GLU A 100 -35.35 -18.36 -2.97
C GLU A 100 -35.96 -19.33 -1.93
N THR A 101 -37.16 -19.02 -1.45
CA THR A 101 -37.88 -19.82 -0.43
C THR A 101 -38.11 -21.26 -0.87
N ASP A 102 -38.19 -21.47 -2.17
CA ASP A 102 -38.50 -22.75 -2.81
C ASP A 102 -37.23 -23.61 -2.97
N GLY A 103 -36.07 -23.12 -2.51
CA GLY A 103 -34.77 -23.80 -2.58
C GLY A 103 -34.06 -23.66 -3.92
N THR A 104 -34.66 -22.99 -4.90
CA THR A 104 -34.04 -22.69 -6.19
C THR A 104 -32.98 -21.60 -6.02
N VAL A 105 -31.83 -21.80 -6.66
CA VAL A 105 -30.74 -20.80 -6.70
C VAL A 105 -30.83 -20.06 -8.01
N THR A 106 -31.11 -18.76 -7.94
CA THR A 106 -31.19 -17.88 -9.11
C THR A 106 -30.02 -16.89 -9.12
N PRO A 107 -29.51 -16.51 -10.32
CA PRO A 107 -28.54 -15.44 -10.43
C PRO A 107 -29.18 -14.15 -9.94
N LEU A 108 -28.43 -13.39 -9.13
CA LEU A 108 -28.92 -12.13 -8.59
C LEU A 108 -28.40 -10.98 -9.46
N LEU A 109 -29.30 -10.08 -9.85
CA LEU A 109 -28.98 -8.88 -10.63
C LEU A 109 -29.05 -7.61 -9.75
N PRO A 110 -28.27 -6.55 -10.05
CA PRO A 110 -28.26 -5.34 -9.23
C PRO A 110 -29.61 -4.60 -9.18
N TYR A 111 -30.31 -4.42 -10.32
CA TYR A 111 -31.63 -3.78 -10.32
C TYR A 111 -32.64 -4.51 -9.41
N GLU A 112 -32.68 -5.85 -9.45
CA GLU A 112 -33.57 -6.65 -8.60
C GLU A 112 -33.28 -6.44 -7.12
N CYS A 113 -32.00 -6.24 -6.77
CA CYS A 113 -31.61 -5.94 -5.40
C CYS A 113 -32.12 -4.59 -4.92
N ARG A 114 -32.15 -3.59 -5.80
CA ARG A 114 -32.69 -2.26 -5.51
C ARG A 114 -34.19 -2.35 -5.23
N ASP A 115 -34.94 -2.96 -6.13
CA ASP A 115 -36.41 -3.02 -6.04
C ASP A 115 -36.90 -3.90 -4.89
N ARG A 116 -36.25 -5.06 -4.67
CA ARG A 116 -36.64 -6.01 -3.62
C ARG A 116 -36.03 -5.69 -2.25
N ASN A 117 -35.31 -4.58 -2.11
CA ASN A 117 -34.55 -4.23 -0.91
C ASN A 117 -33.57 -5.33 -0.44
N LEU A 118 -32.95 -6.04 -1.40
CA LEU A 118 -31.98 -7.08 -1.12
C LEU A 118 -30.55 -6.51 -1.06
N THR A 119 -29.60 -7.37 -0.68
CA THR A 119 -28.17 -7.04 -0.70
C THR A 119 -27.52 -7.81 -1.83
N TYR A 120 -26.84 -7.10 -2.72
CA TYR A 120 -26.11 -7.70 -3.83
C TYR A 120 -24.82 -8.34 -3.31
N ALA A 121 -24.85 -9.65 -3.11
CA ALA A 121 -23.76 -10.39 -2.47
C ALA A 121 -23.59 -11.78 -3.08
N ALA A 122 -22.35 -12.26 -3.09
CA ALA A 122 -22.00 -13.60 -3.57
C ALA A 122 -21.64 -14.54 -2.41
N PRO A 123 -21.97 -15.84 -2.51
CA PRO A 123 -21.51 -16.82 -1.54
C PRO A 123 -19.99 -17.05 -1.61
N LEU A 124 -19.38 -17.11 -0.43
CA LEU A 124 -17.97 -17.43 -0.19
C LEU A 124 -17.85 -18.88 0.31
N TYR A 125 -17.04 -19.65 -0.39
CA TYR A 125 -16.71 -21.03 -0.06
C TYR A 125 -15.24 -21.12 0.35
N ILE A 126 -14.93 -21.93 1.36
CA ILE A 126 -13.55 -22.19 1.78
C ILE A 126 -13.36 -23.70 1.86
N LYS A 127 -12.25 -24.19 1.30
CA LYS A 127 -11.83 -25.57 1.47
C LYS A 127 -11.34 -25.77 2.90
N ILE A 128 -11.93 -26.70 3.65
CA ILE A 128 -11.54 -26.93 5.04
C ILE A 128 -11.30 -28.42 5.26
N SER A 129 -10.07 -28.75 5.66
CA SER A 129 -9.70 -30.13 6.01
C SER A 129 -9.59 -30.29 7.53
N LYS A 130 -10.17 -31.38 8.04
CA LYS A 130 -10.08 -31.79 9.44
C LYS A 130 -9.14 -33.00 9.52
N LYS A 131 -8.18 -32.97 10.44
CA LYS A 131 -7.31 -34.09 10.78
C LYS A 131 -7.37 -34.34 12.27
N VAL A 132 -7.66 -35.58 12.67
CA VAL A 132 -7.60 -36.02 14.07
C VAL A 132 -6.43 -36.98 14.19
N SER A 133 -5.52 -36.68 15.10
CA SER A 133 -4.34 -37.50 15.35
C SER A 133 -4.27 -37.83 16.83
N VAL A 134 -3.94 -39.07 17.14
CA VAL A 134 -3.80 -39.55 18.52
C VAL A 134 -2.35 -39.96 18.73
N ALA A 135 -1.77 -39.48 19.82
CA ALA A 135 -0.47 -39.93 20.28
C ALA A 135 -0.67 -41.19 21.13
N VAL A 136 -0.28 -42.33 20.57
CA VAL A 136 -0.27 -43.63 21.24
C VAL A 136 1.11 -43.84 21.84
N GLU A 137 1.16 -44.19 23.12
CA GLU A 137 2.41 -44.65 23.74
C GLU A 137 2.68 -46.07 23.28
N ARG A 138 3.74 -46.28 22.50
CA ARG A 138 4.21 -47.62 22.11
C ARG A 138 5.57 -47.90 22.73
N ASP A 139 5.80 -49.13 23.14
CA ASP A 139 7.08 -49.57 23.68
C ASP A 139 8.17 -49.45 22.61
N VAL A 140 9.33 -48.90 22.98
CA VAL A 140 10.49 -48.80 22.08
C VAL A 140 11.03 -50.21 21.82
N PRO A 141 11.12 -50.66 20.55
CA PRO A 141 11.71 -51.95 20.23
C PRO A 141 13.16 -52.04 20.72
N LEU A 142 13.55 -53.20 21.27
CA LEU A 142 14.90 -53.44 21.85
C LEU A 142 16.08 -53.05 20.95
N HIS A 143 15.89 -53.02 19.62
CA HIS A 143 16.91 -52.65 18.63
C HIS A 143 17.17 -51.13 18.53
N GLU A 144 16.20 -50.29 18.91
CA GLU A 144 16.26 -48.83 18.78
C GLU A 144 16.53 -48.11 20.12
N MET A 145 16.74 -48.86 21.21
CA MET A 145 16.97 -48.30 22.54
C MET A 145 18.39 -47.76 22.70
N ASP A 146 18.54 -46.54 23.22
CA ASP A 146 19.84 -45.96 23.57
C ASP A 146 20.43 -46.59 24.85
N ASP A 147 21.74 -46.41 25.07
CA ASP A 147 22.45 -47.00 26.23
C ASP A 147 21.88 -46.54 27.58
N SER A 148 21.33 -45.33 27.65
CA SER A 148 20.67 -44.79 28.85
C SER A 148 19.31 -45.45 29.13
N GLN A 149 18.51 -45.68 28.10
CA GLN A 149 17.20 -46.33 28.14
C GLN A 149 17.34 -47.81 28.47
N GLN A 150 18.40 -48.47 27.97
CA GLN A 150 18.73 -49.85 28.35
C GLN A 150 19.18 -49.98 29.82
N ALA A 151 19.90 -48.98 30.34
CA ALA A 151 20.30 -48.95 31.75
C ALA A 151 19.11 -48.70 32.69
N GLU A 152 18.14 -47.90 32.26
CA GLU A 152 16.92 -47.59 33.00
C GLU A 152 15.97 -48.80 33.03
N LEU A 153 15.76 -49.48 31.89
CA LEU A 153 15.03 -50.75 31.80
C LEU A 153 15.58 -51.81 32.77
N LYS A 154 16.90 -51.95 32.86
CA LYS A 154 17.56 -52.88 33.80
C LYS A 154 17.38 -52.52 35.27
N ARG A 155 17.09 -51.25 35.58
CA ARG A 155 16.98 -50.72 36.95
C ARG A 155 15.53 -50.70 37.44
N THR A 156 14.57 -50.35 36.59
CA THR A 156 13.15 -50.17 36.97
C THR A 156 12.25 -51.30 36.48
N GLY A 157 12.65 -52.06 35.45
CA GLY A 157 11.85 -53.13 34.84
C GLY A 157 10.72 -52.64 33.93
N GLU A 158 10.57 -51.31 33.75
CA GLU A 158 9.55 -50.70 32.88
C GLU A 158 10.13 -50.42 31.50
N GLN A 159 9.42 -50.81 30.44
CA GLN A 159 9.84 -50.53 29.06
C GLN A 159 9.69 -49.03 28.74
N PRO A 160 10.72 -48.39 28.16
CA PRO A 160 10.61 -47.01 27.74
C PRO A 160 9.63 -46.91 26.56
N THR A 161 8.64 -46.03 26.69
CA THR A 161 7.64 -45.77 25.65
C THR A 161 8.04 -44.58 24.80
N LYS A 162 7.68 -44.61 23.50
CA LYS A 162 7.79 -43.50 22.57
C LYS A 162 6.41 -43.12 22.07
N LEU A 163 6.17 -41.82 21.98
CA LEU A 163 4.93 -41.26 21.42
C LEU A 163 4.95 -41.41 19.89
N VAL A 164 4.05 -42.22 19.36
CA VAL A 164 3.80 -42.35 17.92
C VAL A 164 2.47 -41.66 17.60
N TRP A 165 2.51 -40.72 16.65
CA TRP A 165 1.31 -40.05 16.17
C TRP A 165 0.64 -40.90 15.09
N GLU A 166 -0.55 -41.41 15.41
CA GLU A 166 -1.40 -42.14 14.48
C GLU A 166 -2.57 -41.25 14.07
N VAL A 167 -2.93 -41.26 12.79
CA VAL A 167 -4.12 -40.55 12.31
C VAL A 167 -5.32 -41.43 12.64
N GLU A 168 -6.27 -40.88 13.39
CA GLU A 168 -7.51 -41.59 13.70
C GLU A 168 -8.42 -41.46 12.47
N GLU A 169 -8.60 -42.54 11.73
CA GLU A 169 -9.58 -42.60 10.65
C GLU A 169 -10.98 -42.51 11.27
N SER A 170 -11.59 -41.32 11.19
CA SER A 170 -13.00 -41.16 11.49
C SER A 170 -13.79 -41.96 10.45
N GLY A 171 -14.64 -42.91 10.89
CA GLY A 171 -15.44 -43.79 10.04
C GLY A 171 -16.46 -43.13 9.08
N ASP A 172 -16.32 -41.85 8.79
CA ASP A 172 -17.03 -41.14 7.73
C ASP A 172 -16.44 -41.41 6.32
N ASP A 173 -15.24 -42.01 6.22
CA ASP A 173 -14.55 -42.24 4.94
C ASP A 173 -14.84 -43.59 4.26
N VAL A 174 -15.64 -44.48 4.86
CA VAL A 174 -15.88 -45.82 4.29
C VAL A 174 -16.97 -45.84 3.20
N ASN A 175 -17.68 -44.72 2.96
CA ASN A 175 -18.82 -44.67 2.02
C ASN A 175 -18.80 -43.52 0.99
N LYS A 176 -17.68 -42.83 0.79
CA LYS A 176 -17.56 -41.92 -0.37
C LYS A 176 -16.85 -42.63 -1.50
N ALA A 177 -17.63 -43.02 -2.51
CA ALA A 177 -17.12 -43.41 -3.80
C ALA A 177 -16.11 -42.36 -4.30
N GLU A 178 -15.03 -42.87 -4.89
CA GLU A 178 -14.04 -42.10 -5.66
C GLU A 178 -14.79 -41.17 -6.65
N ASP A 179 -14.38 -39.90 -6.71
CA ASP A 179 -14.94 -38.79 -7.54
C ASP A 179 -16.07 -37.89 -6.99
N VAL A 180 -15.90 -37.27 -5.80
CA VAL A 180 -16.47 -35.91 -5.58
C VAL A 180 -15.53 -35.02 -4.75
N PRO A 181 -14.89 -33.99 -5.34
CA PRO A 181 -14.15 -32.98 -4.59
C PRO A 181 -15.12 -31.94 -4.01
N SER A 182 -15.72 -32.21 -2.84
CA SER A 182 -16.62 -31.24 -2.17
C SER A 182 -16.22 -30.92 -0.73
N ASP A 183 -14.93 -30.63 -0.49
CA ASP A 183 -14.45 -30.08 0.79
C ASP A 183 -14.71 -28.57 0.94
N MET A 184 -15.41 -27.97 -0.03
CA MET A 184 -15.76 -26.55 -0.03
C MET A 184 -16.97 -26.32 0.89
N VAL A 185 -16.76 -25.60 1.99
CA VAL A 185 -17.80 -25.26 2.95
C VAL A 185 -18.26 -23.83 2.73
N PHE A 186 -19.57 -23.61 2.74
CA PHE A 186 -20.15 -22.26 2.69
C PHE A 186 -19.88 -21.52 4.01
N VAL A 187 -19.18 -20.38 3.93
CA VAL A 187 -18.73 -19.61 5.10
C VAL A 187 -19.50 -18.30 5.28
N GLY A 188 -20.16 -17.81 4.23
CA GLY A 188 -20.99 -16.60 4.29
C GLY A 188 -21.14 -15.92 2.94
N LYS A 189 -21.77 -14.75 2.92
CA LYS A 189 -21.92 -13.92 1.72
C LYS A 189 -21.05 -12.67 1.80
N VAL A 190 -20.40 -12.32 0.69
CA VAL A 190 -19.58 -11.12 0.53
C VAL A 190 -20.32 -10.15 -0.41
N PRO A 191 -20.60 -8.90 0.00
CA PRO A 191 -21.17 -7.89 -0.88
C PRO A 191 -20.26 -7.62 -2.09
N ILE A 192 -20.84 -7.60 -3.29
CA ILE A 192 -20.10 -7.43 -4.54
C ILE A 192 -20.28 -6.00 -5.05
N MET A 193 -19.19 -5.41 -5.54
CA MET A 193 -19.22 -4.08 -6.15
C MET A 193 -19.80 -4.16 -7.57
N VAL A 194 -20.69 -3.24 -7.93
CA VAL A 194 -21.28 -3.19 -9.27
C VAL A 194 -20.19 -2.87 -10.31
N LYS A 195 -20.21 -3.61 -11.44
CA LYS A 195 -19.20 -3.60 -12.52
C LYS A 195 -17.79 -4.13 -12.16
N SER A 196 -17.61 -4.75 -10.98
CA SER A 196 -16.39 -5.55 -10.68
C SER A 196 -16.32 -6.83 -11.52
N LYS A 197 -15.14 -7.46 -11.65
CA LYS A 197 -14.96 -8.70 -12.45
C LYS A 197 -15.87 -9.87 -12.03
N ILE A 198 -16.30 -9.90 -10.76
CA ILE A 198 -17.21 -10.94 -10.23
C ILE A 198 -18.69 -10.58 -10.50
N CYS A 199 -19.00 -9.32 -10.79
CA CYS A 199 -20.34 -8.86 -11.12
C CYS A 199 -20.78 -9.40 -12.49
N HIS A 200 -22.08 -9.70 -12.60
CA HIS A 200 -22.70 -10.11 -13.86
C HIS A 200 -22.58 -9.05 -14.97
N LEU A 201 -22.48 -7.77 -14.61
CA LEU A 201 -22.49 -6.65 -15.56
C LEU A 201 -21.11 -6.27 -16.11
N SER A 202 -20.04 -6.99 -15.75
CA SER A 202 -18.65 -6.60 -16.11
C SER A 202 -18.34 -6.74 -17.59
N ASN A 203 -18.82 -7.81 -18.23
CA ASN A 203 -18.48 -8.16 -19.61
C ASN A 203 -19.70 -8.08 -20.55
N GLU A 204 -20.79 -7.46 -20.11
CA GLU A 204 -22.00 -7.32 -20.94
C GLU A 204 -21.85 -6.10 -21.86
N PRO A 205 -22.11 -6.24 -23.16
CA PRO A 205 -22.13 -5.10 -24.09
C PRO A 205 -23.29 -4.16 -23.77
N ASP A 206 -23.17 -2.91 -24.22
CA ASP A 206 -24.15 -1.86 -23.96
C ASP A 206 -25.58 -2.25 -24.36
N GLU A 207 -25.75 -3.01 -25.44
CA GLU A 207 -27.06 -3.53 -25.89
C GLU A 207 -27.71 -4.47 -24.86
N ASN A 208 -26.92 -5.36 -24.27
CA ASN A 208 -27.40 -6.31 -23.26
C ASN A 208 -27.74 -5.60 -21.95
N LEU A 209 -27.03 -4.52 -21.60
CA LEU A 209 -27.34 -3.74 -20.40
C LEU A 209 -28.77 -3.18 -20.44
N PHE A 210 -29.26 -2.73 -21.60
CA PHE A 210 -30.64 -2.30 -21.77
C PHE A 210 -31.65 -3.44 -21.54
N LEU A 211 -31.35 -4.64 -22.02
CA LEU A 211 -32.21 -5.82 -21.82
C LEU A 211 -32.36 -6.19 -20.33
N VAL A 212 -31.33 -5.88 -19.54
CA VAL A 212 -31.26 -6.17 -18.10
C VAL A 212 -31.72 -4.96 -17.25
N ASN A 213 -32.33 -3.93 -17.87
CA ASN A 213 -32.76 -2.69 -17.21
C ASN A 213 -31.64 -1.91 -16.48
N GLU A 214 -30.40 -2.01 -16.99
CA GLU A 214 -29.25 -1.26 -16.48
C GLU A 214 -28.87 -0.14 -17.46
N CYS A 215 -28.28 0.93 -16.93
CA CYS A 215 -27.84 2.07 -17.75
C CYS A 215 -26.39 1.88 -18.20
N PRO A 216 -26.07 1.96 -19.51
CA PRO A 216 -24.69 1.85 -20.00
C PRO A 216 -23.74 2.89 -19.38
N TYR A 217 -24.25 4.11 -19.17
CA TYR A 217 -23.48 5.22 -18.60
C TYR A 217 -23.12 5.04 -17.11
N ASP A 218 -23.77 4.12 -16.38
CA ASP A 218 -23.42 3.89 -14.98
C ASP A 218 -22.01 3.31 -14.86
N GLN A 219 -21.09 4.02 -14.22
CA GLN A 219 -19.69 3.58 -14.12
C GLN A 219 -19.48 2.49 -13.05
N GLY A 220 -20.49 2.18 -12.24
CA GLY A 220 -20.34 1.22 -11.13
C GLY A 220 -19.51 1.80 -9.98
N GLY A 221 -18.76 0.96 -9.27
CA GLY A 221 -17.91 1.43 -8.16
C GLY A 221 -18.63 1.63 -6.83
N TYR A 222 -19.86 1.11 -6.69
CA TYR A 222 -20.68 1.16 -5.49
C TYR A 222 -21.25 -0.22 -5.13
N PHE A 223 -21.82 -0.33 -3.94
CA PHE A 223 -22.45 -1.55 -3.41
C PHE A 223 -23.97 -1.34 -3.24
N VAL A 224 -24.76 -2.37 -3.52
CA VAL A 224 -26.21 -2.36 -3.25
C VAL A 224 -26.49 -3.16 -1.97
N ILE A 225 -26.95 -2.48 -0.92
CA ILE A 225 -27.15 -3.07 0.41
C ILE A 225 -28.52 -2.66 0.95
N ASN A 226 -29.37 -3.65 1.18
CA ASN A 226 -30.77 -3.46 1.59
C ASN A 226 -31.50 -2.48 0.66
N GLY A 227 -31.35 -2.65 -0.66
CA GLY A 227 -31.90 -1.75 -1.67
C GLY A 227 -31.18 -0.40 -1.82
N SER A 228 -30.43 0.04 -0.80
CA SER A 228 -29.71 1.31 -0.83
C SER A 228 -28.33 1.20 -1.46
N GLU A 229 -27.95 2.20 -2.25
CA GLU A 229 -26.63 2.26 -2.87
C GLU A 229 -25.63 2.94 -1.94
N LYS A 230 -24.48 2.29 -1.76
CA LYS A 230 -23.43 2.68 -0.82
C LYS A 230 -22.10 2.80 -1.54
N VAL A 231 -21.44 3.93 -1.37
CA VAL A 231 -20.10 4.20 -1.88
C VAL A 231 -19.09 4.21 -0.74
N LEU A 232 -17.91 3.65 -0.98
CA LEU A 232 -16.78 3.74 -0.07
C LEU A 232 -15.92 4.94 -0.46
N ILE A 233 -15.71 5.83 0.50
CA ILE A 233 -14.85 7.01 0.33
C ILE A 233 -13.43 6.64 0.73
N ALA A 234 -12.49 6.91 -0.16
CA ALA A 234 -11.07 6.67 0.09
C ALA A 234 -10.60 7.47 1.32
N GLN A 235 -9.79 6.85 2.18
CA GLN A 235 -9.28 7.50 3.39
C GLN A 235 -7.80 7.83 3.25
N GLU A 236 -7.43 9.09 3.46
CA GLU A 236 -6.04 9.53 3.52
C GLU A 236 -5.41 9.05 4.83
N ARG A 237 -4.27 8.38 4.76
CA ARG A 237 -3.46 8.01 5.93
C ARG A 237 -2.00 8.37 5.70
N SER A 238 -1.24 8.54 6.78
CA SER A 238 0.21 8.64 6.70
C SER A 238 0.79 7.35 6.09
N ALA A 239 1.79 7.49 5.22
CA ALA A 239 2.52 6.35 4.70
C ALA A 239 3.22 5.60 5.86
N ALA A 240 3.30 4.28 5.70
CA ALA A 240 4.03 3.43 6.62
C ALA A 240 5.45 3.19 6.10
N ASN A 241 6.33 2.68 6.96
CA ASN A 241 7.72 2.32 6.66
C ASN A 241 8.62 3.49 6.19
N ILE A 242 8.18 4.74 6.40
CA ILE A 242 9.00 5.93 6.15
C ILE A 242 9.45 6.52 7.48
N VAL A 243 10.74 6.85 7.57
CA VAL A 243 11.31 7.59 8.70
C VAL A 243 11.06 9.08 8.46
N GLN A 244 10.38 9.73 9.39
CA GLN A 244 10.10 11.17 9.31
C GLN A 244 10.66 11.89 10.54
N VAL A 245 11.38 12.99 10.31
CA VAL A 245 11.98 13.81 11.35
C VAL A 245 11.26 15.15 11.46
N PHE A 246 10.71 15.42 12.63
CA PHE A 246 9.98 16.66 12.91
C PHE A 246 10.65 17.48 13.99
N LYS A 247 10.64 18.80 13.79
CA LYS A 247 10.95 19.76 14.84
C LYS A 247 9.69 20.00 15.69
N LYS A 248 9.82 19.96 17.01
CA LYS A 248 8.72 20.26 17.94
C LYS A 248 8.84 21.68 18.46
N ALA A 249 7.69 22.33 18.60
CA ALA A 249 7.59 23.63 19.24
C ALA A 249 7.65 23.51 20.77
N GLN A 250 8.13 24.55 21.44
CA GLN A 250 7.98 24.72 22.89
C GLN A 250 6.48 24.74 23.23
N PRO A 251 6.02 24.12 24.34
CA PRO A 251 6.73 23.76 25.57
C PRO A 251 7.18 22.28 25.66
N SER A 252 7.33 21.59 24.53
CA SER A 252 7.72 20.17 24.56
C SER A 252 9.14 19.96 25.12
N PRO A 253 9.40 18.87 25.88
CA PRO A 253 10.70 18.64 26.53
C PRO A 253 11.81 18.18 25.57
N TYR A 254 11.46 17.84 24.33
CA TYR A 254 12.39 17.41 23.27
C TYR A 254 12.25 18.31 22.05
N ASN A 255 13.37 18.63 21.41
CA ASN A 255 13.41 19.60 20.30
C ASN A 255 13.11 18.94 18.95
N TYR A 256 13.60 17.72 18.75
CA TYR A 256 13.43 16.95 17.53
C TYR A 256 12.89 15.56 17.87
N THR A 257 12.09 15.02 16.96
CA THR A 257 11.63 13.64 17.05
C THR A 257 11.69 12.98 15.68
N ALA A 258 12.20 11.75 15.63
CA ALA A 258 12.09 10.90 14.46
C ALA A 258 11.01 9.85 14.75
N GLU A 259 10.05 9.70 13.84
CA GLU A 259 8.93 8.77 13.95
C GLU A 259 9.00 7.79 12.78
N ILE A 260 8.80 6.51 13.07
CA ILE A 260 8.48 5.51 12.06
C ILE A 260 7.23 4.74 12.47
N ARG A 261 6.34 4.56 11.49
CA ARG A 261 5.17 3.70 11.60
C ARG A 261 5.40 2.47 10.72
N SER A 262 5.81 1.38 11.33
CA SER A 262 6.06 0.12 10.63
C SER A 262 4.77 -0.63 10.36
N ALA A 263 4.56 -1.01 9.10
CA ALA A 263 3.51 -1.91 8.67
C ALA A 263 4.12 -3.05 7.85
N LEU A 264 3.64 -4.26 8.09
CA LEU A 264 3.97 -5.40 7.24
C LEU A 264 3.14 -5.29 5.96
N GLU A 265 3.74 -5.50 4.79
CA GLU A 265 3.00 -5.55 3.52
C GLU A 265 2.00 -6.70 3.51
N LYS A 266 2.44 -7.89 3.95
CA LYS A 266 1.65 -9.11 4.05
C LYS A 266 1.49 -9.50 5.53
N GLY A 267 0.46 -8.99 6.22
CA GLY A 267 0.11 -9.50 7.56
C GLY A 267 -0.89 -8.68 8.40
N SER A 268 -1.32 -9.27 9.52
CA SER A 268 -2.42 -8.86 10.41
C SER A 268 -2.04 -7.82 11.44
N ARG A 269 -0.75 -7.56 11.65
CA ARG A 269 -0.35 -6.76 12.80
C ARG A 269 -0.65 -5.30 12.59
N LEU A 270 -1.16 -4.69 13.66
CA LEU A 270 -1.40 -3.26 13.76
C LEU A 270 -0.09 -2.53 13.50
N ILE A 271 -0.20 -1.35 12.90
CA ILE A 271 0.92 -0.45 12.67
C ILE A 271 1.67 -0.25 13.99
N SER A 272 2.93 -0.65 14.00
CA SER A 272 3.81 -0.51 15.15
C SER A 272 4.55 0.82 15.04
N SER A 273 4.50 1.66 16.07
CA SER A 273 5.18 2.95 16.07
C SER A 273 6.44 2.92 16.94
N LEU A 274 7.54 3.39 16.38
CA LEU A 274 8.79 3.65 17.09
C LEU A 274 9.11 5.15 16.97
N MET A 275 9.48 5.76 18.09
CA MET A 275 9.81 7.19 18.14
C MET A 275 11.17 7.40 18.79
N LEU A 276 12.02 8.21 18.17
CA LEU A 276 13.23 8.77 18.75
C LEU A 276 12.95 10.20 19.18
N LYS A 277 13.47 10.59 20.34
CA LYS A 277 13.29 11.92 20.92
C LYS A 277 14.66 12.46 21.33
N LEU A 278 15.01 13.64 20.80
CA LEU A 278 16.22 14.36 21.18
C LEU A 278 15.90 15.37 22.27
N TYR A 279 16.34 15.09 23.50
CA TYR A 279 16.15 15.96 24.65
C TYR A 279 17.17 17.10 24.64
N GLY A 280 16.69 18.33 24.83
CA GLY A 280 17.55 19.52 24.85
C GLY A 280 18.40 19.64 26.12
N LYS A 281 18.04 18.93 27.19
CA LYS A 281 18.80 18.79 28.44
C LYS A 281 18.72 17.34 28.91
N GLY A 282 19.85 16.76 29.31
CA GLY A 282 19.90 15.46 29.94
C GLY A 282 19.20 15.44 31.30
N ASP A 283 18.89 14.25 31.79
CA ASP A 283 18.29 14.07 33.11
C ASP A 283 19.27 14.53 34.19
N SER A 284 19.04 15.73 34.73
CA SER A 284 19.89 16.35 35.75
C SER A 284 19.95 15.51 37.03
N ALA A 285 18.96 14.63 37.28
CA ALA A 285 18.96 13.72 38.42
C ALA A 285 19.95 12.55 38.26
N ARG A 286 20.44 12.28 37.05
CA ARG A 286 21.43 11.23 36.75
C ARG A 286 22.80 11.77 36.32
N GLY A 287 23.04 13.07 36.51
CA GLY A 287 24.31 13.71 36.16
C GLY A 287 24.49 14.01 34.66
N GLY A 288 23.42 13.94 33.86
CA GLY A 288 23.48 14.24 32.43
C GLY A 288 23.35 15.74 32.16
N PHE A 289 24.44 16.37 31.68
CA PHE A 289 24.47 17.79 31.32
C PHE A 289 24.30 18.05 29.80
N GLY A 290 24.39 17.00 28.97
CA GLY A 290 24.34 17.09 27.50
C GLY A 290 22.97 16.74 26.90
N GLN A 291 22.85 16.89 25.58
CA GLN A 291 21.67 16.44 24.84
C GLN A 291 21.68 14.91 24.72
N THR A 292 20.55 14.25 24.94
CA THR A 292 20.46 12.78 24.95
C THR A 292 19.32 12.30 24.04
N ILE A 293 19.52 11.15 23.41
CA ILE A 293 18.55 10.52 22.51
C ILE A 293 17.90 9.34 23.23
N HIS A 294 16.57 9.41 23.36
CA HIS A 294 15.77 8.33 23.90
C HIS A 294 14.82 7.76 22.84
N THR A 295 14.58 6.47 22.92
CA THR A 295 13.71 5.68 22.05
C THR A 295 12.48 5.22 22.82
N THR A 296 11.30 5.47 22.27
CA THR A 296 10.05 4.86 22.72
C THR A 296 9.83 3.59 21.89
N LEU A 297 9.93 2.42 22.54
CA LEU A 297 9.62 1.14 21.91
C LEU A 297 8.12 0.84 21.99
N PRO A 298 7.56 0.08 21.02
CA PRO A 298 6.19 -0.39 21.08
C PRO A 298 5.90 -1.15 22.38
N PHE A 299 4.74 -0.88 23.00
CA PHE A 299 4.29 -1.48 24.27
C PHE A 299 5.18 -1.23 25.50
N VAL A 300 6.21 -0.38 25.39
CA VAL A 300 7.03 0.08 26.50
C VAL A 300 6.61 1.50 26.87
N LYS A 301 6.26 1.73 28.14
CA LYS A 301 5.73 3.04 28.58
C LYS A 301 6.81 4.08 28.83
N ALA A 302 8.01 3.64 29.19
CA ALA A 302 9.13 4.52 29.49
C ALA A 302 10.01 4.72 28.26
N ASP A 303 10.56 5.94 28.12
CA ASP A 303 11.57 6.24 27.13
C ASP A 303 12.92 5.62 27.53
N LEU A 304 13.59 4.96 26.59
CA LEU A 304 14.81 4.20 26.81
C LEU A 304 16.02 4.87 26.12
N PRO A 305 17.18 4.99 26.77
CA PRO A 305 18.40 5.48 26.11
C PRO A 305 18.75 4.63 24.88
N VAL A 306 19.09 5.29 23.76
CA VAL A 306 19.30 4.60 22.48
C VAL A 306 20.42 3.55 22.53
N ALA A 307 21.51 3.82 23.26
CA ALA A 307 22.63 2.90 23.40
C ALA A 307 22.23 1.59 24.12
N ILE A 308 21.27 1.61 25.05
CA ILE A 308 20.75 0.39 25.69
C ILE A 308 19.98 -0.47 24.68
N VAL A 309 19.26 0.16 23.74
CA VAL A 309 18.54 -0.56 22.68
C VAL A 309 19.52 -1.25 21.73
N PHE A 310 20.61 -0.58 21.33
CA PHE A 310 21.67 -1.20 20.53
C PHE A 310 22.30 -2.43 21.21
N ARG A 311 22.63 -2.32 22.51
CA ARG A 311 23.14 -3.45 23.29
C ARG A 311 22.15 -4.62 23.35
N ALA A 312 20.85 -4.32 23.48
CA ALA A 312 19.81 -5.35 23.48
C ALA A 312 19.65 -6.06 22.13
N LEU A 313 19.85 -5.33 21.01
CA LEU A 313 19.87 -5.87 19.64
C LEU A 313 21.12 -6.72 19.34
N GLY A 314 22.14 -6.67 20.20
CA GLY A 314 23.35 -7.49 20.09
C GLY A 314 24.61 -6.71 19.73
N VAL A 315 24.53 -5.39 19.53
CA VAL A 315 25.68 -4.52 19.28
C VAL A 315 26.19 -3.98 20.62
N VAL A 316 27.19 -4.66 21.20
CA VAL A 316 27.68 -4.36 22.56
C VAL A 316 28.86 -3.39 22.57
N SER A 317 29.74 -3.43 21.56
CA SER A 317 30.88 -2.52 21.50
C SER A 317 30.44 -1.08 21.23
N ASP A 318 30.95 -0.12 21.99
CA ASP A 318 30.68 1.30 21.78
C ASP A 318 31.17 1.76 20.40
N GLU A 319 32.29 1.22 19.94
CA GLU A 319 32.83 1.49 18.61
C GLU A 319 31.87 1.02 17.51
N ASP A 320 31.28 -0.16 17.67
CA ASP A 320 30.32 -0.68 16.71
C ASP A 320 29.05 0.17 16.69
N ILE A 321 28.52 0.56 17.86
CA ILE A 321 27.34 1.45 17.94
C ILE A 321 27.59 2.75 17.16
N LEU A 322 28.77 3.35 17.34
CA LEU A 322 29.16 4.56 16.62
C LEU A 322 29.27 4.30 15.10
N ASN A 323 29.89 3.20 14.68
CA ASN A 323 30.02 2.85 13.25
C ASN A 323 28.65 2.61 12.57
N HIS A 324 27.63 2.13 13.29
CA HIS A 324 26.27 1.97 12.75
C HIS A 324 25.53 3.30 12.55
N ILE A 325 25.87 4.33 13.34
CA ILE A 325 25.21 5.65 13.29
C ILE A 325 26.00 6.62 12.41
N CYS A 326 27.32 6.68 12.58
CA CYS A 326 28.21 7.62 11.92
C CYS A 326 29.19 6.84 11.03
N TYR A 327 28.93 6.89 9.72
CA TYR A 327 29.75 6.18 8.73
C TYR A 327 31.11 6.85 8.48
N ASP A 328 31.22 8.15 8.78
CA ASP A 328 32.44 8.94 8.59
C ASP A 328 33.05 9.31 9.95
N ARG A 329 34.23 8.74 10.26
CA ARG A 329 34.97 9.04 11.50
C ARG A 329 35.52 10.46 11.57
N GLY A 330 35.58 11.17 10.44
CA GLY A 330 36.01 12.57 10.40
C GLY A 330 35.00 13.55 11.00
N ASP A 331 33.75 13.13 11.21
CA ASP A 331 32.68 14.01 11.67
C ASP A 331 32.64 14.15 13.20
N SER A 332 33.50 15.04 13.72
CA SER A 332 33.59 15.30 15.17
C SER A 332 32.30 15.84 15.77
N GLN A 333 31.51 16.62 15.01
CA GLN A 333 30.28 17.25 15.50
C GLN A 333 29.21 16.21 15.83
N MET A 334 29.02 15.22 14.94
CA MET A 334 28.04 14.16 15.17
C MET A 334 28.47 13.23 16.31
N LEU A 335 29.78 12.93 16.42
CA LEU A 335 30.33 12.13 17.50
C LEU A 335 30.21 12.82 18.87
N GLU A 336 30.40 14.14 18.94
CA GLU A 336 30.25 14.91 20.18
C GLU A 336 28.80 14.89 20.69
N MET A 337 27.81 14.91 19.80
CA MET A 337 26.40 14.77 20.14
C MET A 337 26.03 13.37 20.64
N LEU A 338 26.75 12.32 20.20
CA LEU A 338 26.53 10.94 20.62
C LEU A 338 27.19 10.58 21.95
N ARG A 339 28.30 11.26 22.30
CA ARG A 339 29.01 11.06 23.57
C ARG A 339 28.11 11.00 24.80
N PRO A 340 27.23 11.98 25.08
CA PRO A 340 26.34 11.94 26.25
C PRO A 340 25.37 10.74 26.22
N CYS A 341 24.99 10.24 25.03
CA CYS A 341 24.11 9.08 24.90
C CYS A 341 24.81 7.78 25.32
N ILE A 342 26.13 7.67 25.12
CA ILE A 342 26.94 6.52 25.54
C ILE A 342 27.22 6.60 27.05
N GLU A 343 27.55 7.79 27.56
CA GLU A 343 27.81 8.01 28.99
C GLU A 343 26.57 7.63 29.85
N GLU A 344 25.35 7.93 29.39
CA GLU A 344 24.11 7.52 30.08
C GLU A 344 23.95 5.99 30.17
N ALA A 345 24.41 5.26 29.15
CA ALA A 345 24.31 3.81 29.07
C ALA A 345 25.45 3.06 29.77
N PHE A 346 26.42 3.77 30.37
CA PHE A 346 27.62 3.18 31.00
C PHE A 346 27.30 2.09 32.03
N CYS A 347 26.18 2.23 32.75
CA CYS A 347 25.74 1.29 33.78
C CYS A 347 25.22 -0.06 33.23
N VAL A 348 24.94 -0.16 31.94
CA VAL A 348 24.41 -1.37 31.29
C VAL A 348 25.36 -1.75 30.17
N GLN A 349 26.26 -2.70 30.42
CA GLN A 349 27.25 -3.14 29.43
C GLN A 349 26.80 -4.41 28.70
N ASP A 350 26.18 -5.36 29.42
CA ASP A 350 25.79 -6.66 28.87
C ASP A 350 24.42 -6.67 28.18
N ARG A 351 24.30 -7.50 27.13
CA ARG A 351 23.04 -7.72 26.39
C ARG A 351 21.90 -8.20 27.30
N GLU A 352 22.15 -9.16 28.18
CA GLU A 352 21.09 -9.68 29.07
C GLU A 352 20.60 -8.65 30.06
N VAL A 353 21.51 -7.80 30.57
CA VAL A 353 21.17 -6.72 31.50
C VAL A 353 20.34 -5.66 30.76
N ALA A 354 20.66 -5.37 29.50
CA ALA A 354 19.86 -4.49 28.65
C ALA A 354 18.45 -5.06 28.41
N LEU A 355 18.32 -6.37 28.13
CA LEU A 355 17.02 -7.02 27.97
C LEU A 355 16.19 -7.01 29.26
N ASP A 356 16.79 -7.28 30.42
CA ASP A 356 16.11 -7.16 31.71
C ASP A 356 15.72 -5.70 32.01
N PHE A 357 16.55 -4.74 31.63
CA PHE A 357 16.27 -3.31 31.77
C PHE A 357 15.03 -2.87 30.97
N ILE A 358 14.88 -3.39 29.75
CA ILE A 358 13.70 -3.18 28.89
C ILE A 358 12.49 -3.88 29.51
N GLY A 359 12.62 -5.16 29.88
CA GLY A 359 11.52 -5.95 30.45
C GLY A 359 10.96 -5.37 31.76
N LYS A 360 11.81 -4.78 32.61
CA LYS A 360 11.39 -4.07 33.84
C LYS A 360 10.53 -2.83 33.56
N ARG A 361 10.76 -2.16 32.42
CA ARG A 361 10.09 -0.91 32.02
C ARG A 361 8.94 -1.12 31.04
N GLY A 362 8.63 -2.40 30.74
CA GLY A 362 7.46 -2.82 30.01
C GLY A 362 6.16 -2.59 30.79
N ASN A 363 5.13 -3.39 30.50
CA ASN A 363 3.81 -3.19 31.09
C ASN A 363 3.79 -3.49 32.61
N ARG A 364 2.86 -2.91 33.38
CA ARG A 364 2.86 -2.96 34.87
C ARG A 364 2.91 -4.38 35.44
N ASP A 365 2.30 -5.35 34.77
CA ASP A 365 2.29 -6.76 35.20
C ASP A 365 3.62 -7.49 34.92
N GLN A 366 4.50 -6.90 34.10
CA GLN A 366 5.79 -7.49 33.73
C GLN A 366 6.92 -7.15 34.70
N ALA A 367 6.77 -6.10 35.50
CA ALA A 367 7.77 -5.72 36.51
C ALA A 367 7.93 -6.79 37.61
N GLY A 368 6.84 -7.51 37.95
CA GLY A 368 6.81 -8.58 38.95
C GLY A 368 7.24 -9.97 38.45
N LEU A 369 7.55 -10.11 37.16
CA LEU A 369 8.06 -11.37 36.60
C LEU A 369 9.54 -11.58 36.98
N GLY A 370 9.94 -12.83 37.16
CA GLY A 370 11.34 -13.21 37.34
C GLY A 370 12.21 -12.80 36.14
N ARG A 371 13.52 -12.62 36.37
CA ARG A 371 14.49 -12.12 35.37
C ARG A 371 14.38 -12.83 34.03
N ASP A 372 14.36 -14.15 34.01
CA ASP A 372 14.34 -14.94 32.76
C ASP A 372 13.09 -14.70 31.92
N LYS A 373 11.94 -14.54 32.59
CA LYS A 373 10.68 -14.24 31.91
C LYS A 373 10.71 -12.83 31.33
N ARG A 374 11.29 -11.85 32.04
CA ARG A 374 11.44 -10.47 31.54
C ARG A 374 12.37 -10.41 30.33
N VAL A 375 13.50 -11.12 30.36
CA VAL A 375 14.43 -11.21 29.23
C VAL A 375 13.73 -11.82 28.01
N ARG A 376 12.96 -12.90 28.19
CA ARG A 376 12.20 -13.53 27.11
C ARG A 376 11.17 -12.58 26.49
N VAL A 377 10.41 -11.87 27.33
CA VAL A 377 9.43 -10.87 26.88
C VAL A 377 10.10 -9.72 26.14
N ALA A 378 11.25 -9.22 26.63
CA ALA A 378 11.99 -8.16 25.94
C ALA A 378 12.52 -8.64 24.57
N LYS A 379 13.01 -9.87 24.49
CA LYS A 379 13.41 -10.51 23.23
C LYS A 379 12.23 -10.60 22.26
N ASP A 380 11.06 -11.03 22.74
CA ASP A 380 9.83 -11.04 21.94
C ASP A 380 9.47 -9.63 21.42
N ILE A 381 9.53 -8.60 22.26
CA ILE A 381 9.22 -7.21 21.84
C ILE A 381 10.18 -6.74 20.74
N LEU A 382 11.48 -7.01 20.88
CA LEU A 382 12.48 -6.61 19.87
C LEU A 382 12.35 -7.39 18.56
N GLN A 383 11.98 -8.66 18.62
CA GLN A 383 11.83 -9.50 17.44
C GLN A 383 10.51 -9.26 16.71
N LYS A 384 9.40 -9.17 17.45
CA LYS A 384 8.04 -9.16 16.90
C LYS A 384 7.45 -7.76 16.74
N GLU A 385 7.72 -6.86 17.69
CA GLU A 385 7.03 -5.57 17.76
C GLU A 385 7.90 -4.41 17.27
N THR A 386 9.22 -4.48 17.48
CA THR A 386 10.17 -3.46 17.02
C THR A 386 10.49 -3.65 15.55
N LEU A 387 10.22 -2.63 14.72
CA LEU A 387 10.48 -2.62 13.28
C LEU A 387 10.02 -3.92 12.55
N PRO A 388 8.73 -4.29 12.65
CA PRO A 388 8.21 -5.55 12.10
C PRO A 388 8.34 -5.65 10.57
N HIS A 389 8.36 -4.52 9.87
CA HIS A 389 8.45 -4.46 8.41
C HIS A 389 9.75 -5.03 7.84
N ILE A 390 10.85 -5.01 8.60
CA ILE A 390 12.15 -5.54 8.17
C ILE A 390 12.14 -7.07 8.21
N SER A 391 11.78 -7.63 9.36
CA SER A 391 11.68 -9.07 9.58
C SER A 391 11.11 -9.37 10.96
N GLN A 392 10.40 -10.48 11.06
CA GLN A 392 9.96 -11.08 12.34
C GLN A 392 10.71 -12.37 12.67
N HIS A 393 11.59 -12.83 11.79
CA HIS A 393 12.36 -14.04 11.98
C HIS A 393 13.50 -13.84 12.99
N GLU A 394 13.83 -14.91 13.71
CA GLU A 394 15.00 -14.94 14.59
C GLU A 394 16.29 -14.77 13.77
N GLY A 395 17.28 -14.05 14.30
CA GLY A 395 18.55 -13.77 13.61
C GLY A 395 18.55 -12.48 12.78
N SER A 396 17.40 -11.79 12.66
CA SER A 396 17.32 -10.52 11.93
C SER A 396 17.58 -9.27 12.79
N GLU A 397 18.12 -9.44 14.01
CA GLU A 397 18.37 -8.32 14.92
C GLU A 397 19.44 -7.34 14.41
N THR A 398 20.44 -7.83 13.66
CA THR A 398 21.51 -7.03 13.05
C THR A 398 20.95 -6.03 12.03
N ARG A 399 20.06 -6.47 11.13
CA ARG A 399 19.37 -5.59 10.16
C ARG A 399 18.58 -4.48 10.85
N LYS A 400 17.93 -4.80 11.98
CA LYS A 400 17.22 -3.80 12.79
C LYS A 400 18.16 -2.81 13.46
N ALA A 401 19.35 -3.25 13.87
CA ALA A 401 20.36 -2.36 14.44
C ALA A 401 20.89 -1.36 13.39
N PHE A 402 21.17 -1.80 12.17
CA PHE A 402 21.51 -0.91 11.05
C PHE A 402 20.43 0.13 10.78
N PHE A 403 19.16 -0.30 10.74
CA PHE A 403 18.04 0.62 10.51
C PHE A 403 17.86 1.62 11.67
N LEU A 404 18.05 1.18 12.92
CA LEU A 404 18.04 2.08 14.07
C LEU A 404 19.17 3.13 13.98
N GLY A 405 20.37 2.70 13.58
CA GLY A 405 21.51 3.60 13.33
C GLY A 405 21.20 4.64 12.27
N TYR A 406 20.59 4.21 11.17
CA TYR A 406 20.08 5.09 10.11
C TYR A 406 19.06 6.13 10.60
N MET A 407 18.10 5.72 11.43
CA MET A 407 17.12 6.66 12.02
C MET A 407 17.79 7.72 12.91
N VAL A 408 18.76 7.31 13.72
CA VAL A 408 19.55 8.22 14.58
C VAL A 408 20.38 9.17 13.72
N HIS A 409 20.99 8.67 12.64
CA HIS A 409 21.74 9.47 11.68
C HIS A 409 20.89 10.59 11.09
N LYS A 410 19.69 10.27 10.57
CA LYS A 410 18.76 11.28 10.03
C LYS A 410 18.34 12.31 11.09
N LEU A 411 18.06 11.87 12.31
CA LEU A 411 17.74 12.78 13.43
C LEU A 411 18.87 13.76 13.72
N LEU A 412 20.12 13.28 13.74
CA LEU A 412 21.31 14.11 14.00
C LEU A 412 21.59 15.08 12.85
N GLN A 413 21.40 14.67 11.59
CA GLN A 413 21.53 15.58 10.45
C GLN A 413 20.56 16.78 10.54
N CYS A 414 19.31 16.55 10.96
CA CYS A 414 18.35 17.63 11.19
C CYS A 414 18.70 18.49 12.41
N ALA A 415 19.22 17.87 13.48
CA ALA A 415 19.64 18.60 14.69
C ALA A 415 20.85 19.50 14.43
N LEU A 416 21.78 19.08 13.59
CA LEU A 416 22.96 19.84 13.15
C LEU A 416 22.64 20.84 12.01
N GLY A 417 21.39 20.86 11.50
CA GLY A 417 20.98 21.76 10.42
C GLY A 417 21.52 21.41 9.04
N ARG A 418 22.02 20.18 8.84
CA ARG A 418 22.50 19.68 7.53
C ARG A 418 21.36 19.25 6.61
N ARG A 419 20.24 18.87 7.21
CA ARG A 419 18.99 18.45 6.55
C ARG A 419 17.82 19.25 7.15
N GLU A 420 16.84 19.57 6.32
CA GLU A 420 15.60 20.23 6.77
C GLU A 420 14.64 19.20 7.42
N PRO A 421 13.82 19.61 8.40
CA PRO A 421 12.76 18.73 8.93
C PRO A 421 11.74 18.36 7.84
N ASP A 422 11.22 17.13 7.90
CA ASP A 422 10.28 16.63 6.89
C ASP A 422 8.90 17.31 7.01
N ASP A 423 8.23 17.53 5.89
CA ASP A 423 6.87 18.08 5.85
C ASP A 423 5.80 16.98 6.05
N ARG A 424 4.85 17.25 6.94
CA ARG A 424 3.71 16.35 7.25
C ARG A 424 2.61 16.42 6.22
N ASP A 425 2.50 17.55 5.52
CA ASP A 425 1.42 17.81 4.57
C ASP A 425 1.76 17.29 3.17
N HIS A 426 3.04 17.01 2.89
CA HIS A 426 3.52 16.42 1.64
C HIS A 426 2.72 15.17 1.28
N PHE A 427 2.09 15.21 0.11
CA PHE A 427 1.13 14.18 -0.29
C PHE A 427 1.79 12.83 -0.61
N GLY A 428 3.02 12.84 -1.15
CA GLY A 428 3.83 11.61 -1.36
C GLY A 428 4.15 10.83 -0.08
N LYS A 429 4.14 11.48 1.09
CA LYS A 429 4.33 10.80 2.40
C LYS A 429 3.01 10.28 2.98
N LYS A 430 1.96 10.23 2.17
CA LYS A 430 0.62 9.74 2.51
C LYS A 430 0.20 8.68 1.50
N ARG A 431 -0.81 7.90 1.89
CA ARG A 431 -1.43 6.86 1.07
C ARG A 431 -2.94 6.97 1.14
N LEU A 432 -3.62 6.61 0.06
CA LEU A 432 -5.06 6.49 0.00
C LEU A 432 -5.48 5.04 0.21
N ASP A 433 -6.20 4.78 1.31
CA ASP A 433 -6.87 3.50 1.51
C ASP A 433 -8.18 3.50 0.72
N LEU A 434 -8.19 2.76 -0.40
CA LEU A 434 -9.36 2.52 -1.25
C LEU A 434 -10.25 1.38 -0.71
N ALA A 435 -11.29 1.02 -1.47
CA ALA A 435 -12.22 -0.06 -1.13
C ALA A 435 -11.53 -1.37 -0.73
N GLY A 436 -10.52 -1.83 -1.46
CA GLY A 436 -9.81 -3.08 -1.21
C GLY A 436 -9.14 -3.14 0.16
N PRO A 437 -8.14 -2.28 0.46
CA PRO A 437 -7.49 -2.23 1.78
C PRO A 437 -8.47 -1.99 2.96
N LEU A 438 -9.51 -1.17 2.75
CA LEU A 438 -10.54 -0.92 3.77
C LEU A 438 -11.37 -2.20 4.07
N LEU A 439 -11.74 -2.95 3.04
CA LEU A 439 -12.44 -4.22 3.18
C LEU A 439 -11.53 -5.31 3.74
N ALA A 440 -10.25 -5.34 3.34
CA ALA A 440 -9.25 -6.26 3.90
C ALA A 440 -9.11 -6.11 5.42
N LYS A 441 -9.04 -4.86 5.90
CA LYS A 441 -9.00 -4.57 7.34
C LYS A 441 -10.24 -5.10 8.08
N LEU A 442 -11.43 -4.91 7.48
CA LEU A 442 -12.69 -5.38 8.06
C LEU A 442 -12.80 -6.92 8.03
N PHE A 443 -12.52 -7.53 6.88
CA PHE A 443 -12.59 -8.97 6.66
C PHE A 443 -11.62 -9.72 7.56
N ARG A 444 -10.40 -9.20 7.77
CA ARG A 444 -9.45 -9.75 8.74
C ARG A 444 -10.03 -9.86 10.14
N GLY A 445 -10.70 -8.81 10.62
CA GLY A 445 -11.36 -8.82 11.92
C GLY A 445 -12.47 -9.88 12.03
N ILE A 446 -13.19 -10.09 10.92
CA ILE A 446 -14.24 -11.10 10.80
C ILE A 446 -13.64 -12.52 10.79
N VAL A 447 -12.58 -12.77 10.01
CA VAL A 447 -11.89 -14.08 9.95
C VAL A 447 -11.31 -14.44 11.31
N ARG A 448 -10.68 -13.48 12.00
CA ARG A 448 -10.19 -13.70 13.38
C ARG A 448 -11.32 -14.09 14.34
N ARG A 449 -12.49 -13.44 14.22
CA ARG A 449 -13.67 -13.77 15.04
C ARG A 449 -14.20 -15.17 14.70
N MET A 450 -14.33 -15.49 13.42
CA MET A 450 -14.72 -16.82 12.92
C MET A 450 -13.80 -17.91 13.49
N ASN A 451 -12.48 -17.71 13.45
CA ASN A 451 -11.52 -18.66 14.00
C ASN A 451 -11.62 -18.82 15.52
N THR A 452 -11.86 -17.71 16.23
CA THR A 452 -12.08 -17.75 17.69
C THR A 452 -13.37 -18.51 18.03
N GLU A 453 -14.45 -18.27 17.29
CA GLU A 453 -15.73 -18.97 17.45
C GLU A 453 -15.61 -20.47 17.15
N LEU A 454 -14.91 -20.82 16.07
CA LEU A 454 -14.68 -22.21 15.68
C LEU A 454 -13.79 -22.94 16.71
N SER A 455 -12.73 -22.29 17.19
CA SER A 455 -11.87 -22.84 18.25
C SER A 455 -12.64 -23.07 19.56
N ASN A 456 -13.50 -22.13 19.95
CA ASN A 456 -14.34 -22.28 21.15
C ASN A 456 -15.45 -23.34 20.97
N TYR A 457 -15.96 -23.54 19.75
CA TYR A 457 -16.88 -24.63 19.46
C TYR A 457 -16.16 -25.99 19.53
N LEU A 458 -14.97 -26.10 18.94
CA LEU A 458 -14.13 -27.29 19.01
C LEU A 458 -13.81 -27.67 20.46
N LYS A 459 -13.40 -26.71 21.30
CA LYS A 459 -13.16 -26.94 22.74
C LYS A 459 -14.37 -27.52 23.46
N ARG A 460 -15.56 -26.95 23.24
CA ARG A 460 -16.81 -27.44 23.85
C ARG A 460 -17.19 -28.83 23.36
N CYS A 461 -17.01 -29.14 22.08
CA CYS A 461 -17.23 -30.49 21.54
C CYS A 461 -16.32 -31.52 22.20
N VAL A 462 -15.04 -31.17 22.37
CA VAL A 462 -14.05 -32.02 23.02
C VAL A 462 -14.37 -32.22 24.51
N GLU A 463 -14.68 -31.15 25.25
CA GLU A 463 -15.06 -31.22 26.67
C GLU A 463 -16.34 -32.04 26.91
N SER A 464 -17.28 -32.00 25.97
CA SER A 464 -18.56 -32.74 26.06
C SER A 464 -18.52 -34.12 25.38
N ASN A 465 -17.36 -34.57 24.87
CA ASN A 465 -17.21 -35.79 24.06
C ASN A 465 -18.25 -35.90 22.91
N ARG A 466 -18.61 -34.77 22.30
CA ARG A 466 -19.52 -34.71 21.15
C ARG A 466 -18.74 -34.72 19.84
N HIS A 467 -19.25 -35.43 18.83
CA HIS A 467 -18.67 -35.39 17.49
C HIS A 467 -18.65 -33.96 16.93
N PHE A 468 -17.48 -33.54 16.44
CA PHE A 468 -17.28 -32.23 15.85
C PHE A 468 -17.81 -32.21 14.41
N ASN A 469 -18.86 -31.43 14.18
CA ASN A 469 -19.41 -31.17 12.83
C ASN A 469 -19.02 -29.75 12.38
N LEU A 470 -18.29 -29.67 11.27
CA LEU A 470 -17.78 -28.43 10.72
C LEU A 470 -18.89 -27.46 10.27
N ALA A 471 -19.96 -28.00 9.66
CA ALA A 471 -21.09 -27.19 9.18
C ALA A 471 -21.87 -26.51 10.32
N VAL A 472 -21.84 -27.08 11.53
CA VAL A 472 -22.45 -26.49 12.72
C VAL A 472 -21.52 -25.48 13.40
N GLY A 473 -20.21 -25.69 13.30
CA GLY A 473 -19.20 -24.83 13.91
C GLY A 473 -19.03 -23.49 13.19
N ILE A 474 -19.15 -23.50 11.87
CA ILE A 474 -19.07 -22.28 11.06
C ILE A 474 -20.42 -21.62 11.01
N LYS A 475 -20.49 -20.35 11.42
CA LYS A 475 -21.71 -19.55 11.39
C LYS A 475 -21.67 -18.58 10.22
N PRO A 476 -22.44 -18.80 9.13
CA PRO A 476 -22.43 -17.92 7.98
C PRO A 476 -22.83 -16.47 8.28
N GLY A 477 -23.60 -16.27 9.35
CA GLY A 477 -24.00 -14.95 9.84
C GLY A 477 -22.83 -14.10 10.31
N THR A 478 -21.73 -14.68 10.80
CA THR A 478 -20.57 -13.92 11.29
C THR A 478 -19.91 -13.12 10.17
N VAL A 479 -19.75 -13.72 8.98
CA VAL A 479 -19.21 -13.04 7.80
C VAL A 479 -20.26 -12.13 7.16
N SER A 480 -21.44 -12.68 6.85
CA SER A 480 -22.47 -11.98 6.08
C SER A 480 -22.97 -10.72 6.79
N ASN A 481 -23.32 -10.83 8.07
CA ASN A 481 -23.84 -9.70 8.83
C ASN A 481 -22.73 -8.71 9.21
N GLY A 482 -21.49 -9.18 9.39
CA GLY A 482 -20.34 -8.34 9.67
C GLY A 482 -20.07 -7.33 8.56
N LEU A 483 -19.95 -7.82 7.32
CA LEU A 483 -19.74 -6.96 6.15
C LEU A 483 -20.96 -6.07 5.86
N LYS A 484 -22.15 -6.66 5.86
CA LYS A 484 -23.41 -5.95 5.59
C LYS A 484 -23.64 -4.78 6.55
N TYR A 485 -23.42 -4.98 7.85
CA TYR A 485 -23.62 -3.94 8.86
C TYR A 485 -22.64 -2.77 8.70
N SER A 486 -21.34 -3.08 8.55
CA SER A 486 -20.32 -2.03 8.43
C SER A 486 -20.52 -1.18 7.19
N LEU A 487 -20.83 -1.82 6.05
CA LEU A 487 -21.12 -1.11 4.81
C LEU A 487 -22.43 -0.32 4.87
N ALA A 488 -23.48 -0.83 5.53
CA ALA A 488 -24.76 -0.11 5.64
C ALA A 488 -24.67 1.14 6.53
N THR A 489 -23.96 1.03 7.66
CA THR A 489 -23.88 2.08 8.71
C THR A 489 -22.70 3.02 8.56
N GLY A 490 -21.65 2.63 7.81
CA GLY A 490 -20.41 3.40 7.71
C GLY A 490 -19.51 3.31 8.94
N ASN A 491 -19.77 2.37 9.84
CA ASN A 491 -18.95 2.11 11.03
C ASN A 491 -17.97 0.96 10.77
N TRP A 492 -16.69 1.29 10.65
CA TRP A 492 -15.60 0.33 10.48
C TRP A 492 -14.99 -0.06 11.83
N GLY A 493 -15.32 -1.25 12.34
CA GLY A 493 -14.67 -1.80 13.54
C GLY A 493 -15.60 -2.59 14.46
N ASP A 494 -15.13 -2.81 15.68
CA ASP A 494 -15.87 -3.58 16.68
C ASP A 494 -17.02 -2.76 17.27
N GLN A 495 -18.25 -3.25 17.07
CA GLN A 495 -19.51 -2.59 17.43
C GLN A 495 -19.57 -2.17 18.91
N LYS A 496 -18.85 -2.89 19.77
CA LYS A 496 -18.84 -2.68 21.23
C LYS A 496 -17.90 -1.57 21.69
N LYS A 497 -16.99 -1.09 20.83
CA LYS A 497 -16.00 -0.04 21.16
C LYS A 497 -16.08 1.12 20.17
N ALA A 498 -17.02 2.02 20.42
CA ALA A 498 -17.28 3.21 19.59
C ALA A 498 -16.04 4.12 19.41
N ALA A 499 -15.14 4.17 20.39
CA ALA A 499 -13.94 5.03 20.35
C ALA A 499 -12.86 4.63 19.33
N SER A 500 -12.96 3.44 18.72
CA SER A 500 -12.00 2.95 17.71
C SER A 500 -12.60 2.78 16.31
N SER A 501 -13.86 3.18 16.11
CA SER A 501 -14.55 3.06 14.82
C SER A 501 -14.24 4.26 13.93
N THR A 502 -13.69 4.02 12.74
CA THR A 502 -13.61 5.05 11.70
C THR A 502 -15.00 5.24 11.10
N ALA A 503 -15.68 6.32 11.50
CA ALA A 503 -17.00 6.67 10.99
C ALA A 503 -16.91 7.43 9.66
N GLY A 504 -17.95 7.31 8.83
CA GLY A 504 -18.09 8.08 7.59
C GLY A 504 -17.36 7.51 6.37
N VAL A 505 -16.86 6.28 6.47
CA VAL A 505 -16.17 5.56 5.37
C VAL A 505 -17.17 5.15 4.28
N SER A 506 -18.35 4.65 4.66
CA SER A 506 -19.44 4.34 3.73
C SER A 506 -20.51 5.42 3.76
N GLN A 507 -20.93 5.90 2.59
CA GLN A 507 -21.94 6.93 2.41
C GLN A 507 -22.99 6.46 1.40
N VAL A 508 -24.20 7.03 1.46
CA VAL A 508 -25.21 6.77 0.43
C VAL A 508 -24.77 7.45 -0.87
N LEU A 509 -24.82 6.72 -1.99
CA LEU A 509 -24.43 7.29 -3.28
C LEU A 509 -25.32 8.49 -3.62
N ASN A 510 -24.70 9.53 -4.18
CA ASN A 510 -25.42 10.74 -4.54
C ASN A 510 -25.78 10.68 -6.03
N ARG A 511 -27.07 10.64 -6.34
CA ARG A 511 -27.61 10.57 -7.70
C ARG A 511 -28.39 11.81 -8.14
N TYR A 512 -28.11 13.00 -7.60
CA TYR A 512 -28.76 14.23 -8.08
C TYR A 512 -28.49 14.49 -9.57
N THR A 513 -27.24 14.30 -10.00
CA THR A 513 -26.80 14.44 -11.40
C THR A 513 -25.72 13.41 -11.70
N PHE A 514 -25.46 13.16 -12.98
CA PHE A 514 -24.39 12.26 -13.41
C PHE A 514 -23.02 12.70 -12.87
N ALA A 515 -22.70 14.00 -12.98
CA ALA A 515 -21.46 14.57 -12.46
C ALA A 515 -21.33 14.42 -10.93
N SER A 516 -22.43 14.57 -10.19
CA SER A 516 -22.46 14.36 -8.73
C SER A 516 -22.10 12.93 -8.35
N THR A 517 -22.60 11.94 -9.09
CA THR A 517 -22.28 10.52 -8.88
C THR A 517 -20.79 10.26 -9.07
N LEU A 518 -20.21 10.76 -10.16
CA LEU A 518 -18.79 10.55 -10.45
C LEU A 518 -17.87 11.28 -9.46
N SER A 519 -18.18 12.55 -9.14
CA SER A 519 -17.48 13.31 -8.09
C SER A 519 -17.51 12.57 -6.75
N HIS A 520 -18.65 11.93 -6.41
CA HIS A 520 -18.75 11.17 -5.17
C HIS A 520 -17.84 9.92 -5.15
N LEU A 521 -17.72 9.21 -6.28
CA LEU A 521 -16.85 8.02 -6.42
C LEU A 521 -15.35 8.36 -6.32
N ARG A 522 -14.96 9.57 -6.74
CA ARG A 522 -13.56 10.07 -6.72
C ARG A 522 -13.19 10.86 -5.47
N ARG A 523 -14.08 10.90 -4.48
CA ARG A 523 -13.86 11.63 -3.24
C ARG A 523 -12.88 10.89 -2.32
N THR A 524 -12.04 11.67 -1.67
CA THR A 524 -11.12 11.24 -0.62
C THR A 524 -11.39 12.04 0.65
N ASN A 525 -11.12 11.45 1.81
CA ASN A 525 -11.37 12.06 3.10
C ASN A 525 -10.15 11.94 4.01
N THR A 526 -9.78 13.05 4.63
CA THR A 526 -8.76 13.07 5.69
C THR A 526 -9.43 12.77 7.04
N PRO A 527 -9.00 11.72 7.78
CA PRO A 527 -9.66 11.26 9.02
C PRO A 527 -9.30 12.15 10.22
N ILE A 528 -9.68 13.43 10.16
CA ILE A 528 -9.46 14.43 11.21
C ILE A 528 -10.82 14.93 11.71
N GLY A 529 -10.90 15.19 13.03
CA GLY A 529 -12.09 15.78 13.65
C GLY A 529 -12.42 17.14 13.02
N ARG A 530 -13.69 17.33 12.67
CA ARG A 530 -14.15 18.53 11.94
C ARG A 530 -14.18 19.80 12.80
N ASP A 531 -14.00 19.68 14.11
CA ASP A 531 -14.08 20.79 15.07
C ASP A 531 -12.85 21.72 15.06
N GLY A 532 -11.73 21.28 14.48
CA GLY A 532 -10.49 22.05 14.41
C GLY A 532 -10.48 23.08 13.26
N LYS A 533 -10.27 24.36 13.60
CA LYS A 533 -10.03 25.48 12.65
C LYS A 533 -8.55 25.70 12.33
N LEU A 534 -7.75 24.63 12.27
CA LEU A 534 -6.33 24.74 11.93
C LEU A 534 -6.18 24.88 10.40
N ALA A 535 -5.27 25.76 9.96
CA ALA A 535 -4.99 25.99 8.54
C ALA A 535 -4.32 24.77 7.88
N LYS A 536 -3.32 24.17 8.53
CA LYS A 536 -2.75 22.87 8.16
C LYS A 536 -3.53 21.78 8.88
N PRO A 537 -4.09 20.77 8.18
CA PRO A 537 -3.78 20.31 6.82
C PRO A 537 -4.80 20.74 5.73
N ARG A 538 -5.63 21.76 5.98
CA ARG A 538 -6.70 22.18 5.04
C ARG A 538 -6.19 23.00 3.85
N GLN A 539 -5.06 23.67 4.02
CA GLN A 539 -4.44 24.48 2.98
C GLN A 539 -3.99 23.60 1.80
N LEU A 540 -4.20 24.10 0.58
CA LEU A 540 -3.69 23.47 -0.63
C LEU A 540 -2.15 23.43 -0.58
N HIS A 541 -1.60 22.23 -0.67
CA HIS A 541 -0.16 21.98 -0.78
C HIS A 541 0.25 21.90 -2.26
N ASN A 542 1.47 22.31 -2.61
CA ASN A 542 2.00 22.26 -3.98
C ASN A 542 2.05 20.81 -4.53
N THR A 543 2.38 19.84 -3.68
CA THR A 543 2.38 18.40 -4.05
C THR A 543 0.99 17.83 -4.35
N HIS A 544 -0.08 18.61 -4.29
CA HIS A 544 -1.39 18.18 -4.76
C HIS A 544 -1.55 18.35 -6.28
N TRP A 545 -0.69 19.14 -6.92
CA TRP A 545 -0.74 19.42 -8.35
C TRP A 545 -0.76 18.12 -9.16
N GLY A 546 -1.66 18.03 -10.14
CA GLY A 546 -1.79 16.83 -10.99
C GLY A 546 -2.47 15.62 -10.34
N LEU A 547 -2.58 15.56 -9.01
CA LEU A 547 -3.13 14.41 -8.28
C LEU A 547 -4.52 14.68 -7.72
N VAL A 548 -4.74 15.89 -7.21
CA VAL A 548 -5.97 16.31 -6.56
C VAL A 548 -6.44 17.63 -7.17
N CYS A 549 -7.75 17.74 -7.39
CA CYS A 549 -8.33 18.98 -7.91
C CYS A 549 -8.10 20.13 -6.92
N PRO A 550 -7.55 21.27 -7.37
CA PRO A 550 -7.25 22.39 -6.47
C PRO A 550 -8.49 23.12 -5.94
N ALA A 551 -9.63 23.00 -6.62
CA ALA A 551 -10.83 23.79 -6.32
C ALA A 551 -12.03 22.97 -5.82
N GLU A 552 -12.08 21.67 -6.12
CA GLU A 552 -13.24 20.83 -5.82
C GLU A 552 -13.21 20.32 -4.37
N THR A 553 -13.58 21.19 -3.44
CA THR A 553 -13.70 20.91 -1.99
C THR A 553 -15.03 21.46 -1.44
N PRO A 554 -15.71 20.77 -0.50
CA PRO A 554 -16.91 21.30 0.16
C PRO A 554 -16.64 22.61 0.90
N GLU A 555 -17.64 23.49 0.90
CA GLU A 555 -17.65 24.69 1.75
C GLU A 555 -17.81 24.31 3.25
N GLY A 556 -17.29 25.14 4.15
CA GLY A 556 -17.50 25.03 5.59
C GLY A 556 -16.52 24.10 6.31
N GLN A 557 -17.01 23.33 7.30
CA GLN A 557 -16.15 22.58 8.24
C GLN A 557 -15.34 21.45 7.58
N ALA A 558 -15.72 20.99 6.39
CA ALA A 558 -15.02 19.95 5.64
C ALA A 558 -14.03 20.51 4.60
N CYS A 559 -13.91 21.84 4.48
CA CYS A 559 -13.03 22.48 3.51
C CYS A 559 -11.57 22.03 3.69
N GLY A 560 -10.97 21.55 2.60
CA GLY A 560 -9.60 21.02 2.54
C GLY A 560 -9.40 19.63 3.15
N LEU A 561 -10.39 19.09 3.86
CA LEU A 561 -10.35 17.72 4.42
C LEU A 561 -10.92 16.69 3.45
N VAL A 562 -11.96 17.09 2.72
CA VAL A 562 -12.55 16.31 1.64
C VAL A 562 -12.00 16.84 0.33
N LYS A 563 -11.37 15.96 -0.44
CA LYS A 563 -10.70 16.32 -1.69
C LYS A 563 -11.20 15.40 -2.80
N ASN A 564 -11.15 15.85 -4.04
CA ASN A 564 -11.48 15.02 -5.21
C ASN A 564 -10.23 14.78 -6.06
N LEU A 565 -10.07 13.54 -6.53
CA LEU A 565 -8.98 13.18 -7.42
C LEU A 565 -9.07 13.95 -8.75
N SER A 566 -7.92 14.29 -9.34
CA SER A 566 -7.83 14.89 -10.68
C SER A 566 -8.30 13.91 -11.75
N LEU A 567 -8.55 14.37 -12.97
CA LEU A 567 -9.11 13.54 -14.05
C LEU A 567 -8.26 12.30 -14.37
N MET A 568 -6.95 12.46 -14.56
CA MET A 568 -6.02 11.36 -14.89
C MET A 568 -5.31 10.74 -13.68
N CYS A 569 -5.66 11.15 -12.46
CA CYS A 569 -5.11 10.55 -11.26
C CYS A 569 -5.42 9.05 -11.19
N TYR A 570 -4.37 8.26 -11.07
CA TYR A 570 -4.40 6.82 -10.82
C TYR A 570 -3.97 6.52 -9.38
N VAL A 571 -4.50 5.45 -8.79
CA VAL A 571 -4.13 5.02 -7.43
C VAL A 571 -3.63 3.59 -7.50
N SER A 572 -2.41 3.32 -7.00
CA SER A 572 -1.79 2.00 -7.09
C SER A 572 -2.57 0.94 -6.32
N VAL A 573 -2.71 -0.26 -6.90
CA VAL A 573 -3.26 -1.44 -6.21
C VAL A 573 -2.17 -2.21 -5.45
N GLY A 574 -0.91 -2.02 -5.84
CA GLY A 574 0.25 -2.63 -5.20
C GLY A 574 0.74 -3.86 -5.95
N SER A 575 2.05 -4.11 -5.88
CA SER A 575 2.70 -5.17 -6.63
C SER A 575 3.77 -5.90 -5.80
N PRO A 576 4.01 -7.20 -6.05
CA PRO A 576 5.06 -7.95 -5.35
C PRO A 576 6.45 -7.38 -5.60
N ALA A 577 7.19 -7.05 -4.53
CA ALA A 577 8.53 -6.49 -4.61
C ALA A 577 9.66 -7.54 -4.72
N ASP A 578 9.39 -8.79 -4.31
CA ASP A 578 10.42 -9.85 -4.18
C ASP A 578 11.24 -10.06 -5.47
N PRO A 579 10.63 -10.15 -6.68
CA PRO A 579 11.39 -10.34 -7.92
C PRO A 579 12.37 -9.20 -8.23
N LEU A 580 12.04 -7.97 -7.80
CA LEU A 580 12.88 -6.80 -8.02
C LEU A 580 14.12 -6.82 -7.13
N ILE A 581 13.99 -7.34 -5.91
CA ILE A 581 15.13 -7.50 -4.99
C ILE A 581 16.12 -8.50 -5.59
N GLU A 582 15.66 -9.65 -6.08
CA GLU A 582 16.51 -10.64 -6.74
C GLU A 582 17.22 -10.07 -7.98
N PHE A 583 16.51 -9.29 -8.78
CA PHE A 583 17.09 -8.60 -9.94
C PHE A 583 18.21 -7.64 -9.53
N MET A 584 18.03 -6.84 -8.48
CA MET A 584 19.05 -5.90 -8.00
C MET A 584 20.28 -6.64 -7.44
N ILE A 585 20.08 -7.75 -6.71
CA ILE A 585 21.19 -8.60 -6.22
C ILE A 585 22.01 -9.12 -7.41
N GLY A 586 21.34 -9.62 -8.45
CA GLY A 586 21.99 -10.12 -9.67
C GLY A 586 22.77 -9.05 -10.45
N ARG A 587 22.53 -7.76 -10.21
CA ARG A 587 23.21 -6.62 -10.84
C ARG A 587 24.29 -5.97 -9.98
N GLY A 588 24.65 -6.58 -8.84
CA GLY A 588 25.75 -6.12 -7.99
C GLY A 588 25.32 -5.33 -6.76
N MET A 589 24.05 -5.42 -6.33
CA MET A 589 23.64 -4.95 -5.01
C MET A 589 24.20 -5.87 -3.92
N GLU A 590 24.97 -5.30 -2.99
CA GLU A 590 25.45 -6.00 -1.80
C GLU A 590 24.38 -5.98 -0.71
N VAL A 591 24.14 -7.12 -0.05
CA VAL A 591 23.13 -7.23 1.01
C VAL A 591 23.62 -6.50 2.27
N VAL A 592 22.71 -5.89 3.03
CA VAL A 592 23.03 -5.16 4.27
C VAL A 592 23.86 -5.96 5.28
N GLU A 593 23.69 -7.29 5.33
CA GLU A 593 24.41 -8.15 6.28
C GLU A 593 25.90 -8.32 5.91
N GLU A 594 26.25 -8.13 4.64
CA GLU A 594 27.63 -8.20 4.13
C GLU A 594 28.29 -6.81 4.06
N TYR A 595 27.52 -5.75 4.33
CA TYR A 595 27.98 -4.38 4.23
C TYR A 595 28.92 -4.00 5.39
N GLU A 596 30.12 -3.55 5.03
CA GLU A 596 31.08 -2.97 5.96
C GLU A 596 31.07 -1.43 5.88
N PRO A 597 30.53 -0.72 6.89
CA PRO A 597 30.35 0.74 6.83
C PRO A 597 31.65 1.54 6.66
N LEU A 598 32.75 1.04 7.23
CA LEU A 598 34.06 1.72 7.19
C LEU A 598 34.75 1.59 5.84
N ARG A 599 34.46 0.53 5.09
CA ARG A 599 35.09 0.26 3.80
C ARG A 599 34.45 1.07 2.68
N TYR A 600 33.13 1.19 2.71
CA TYR A 600 32.36 1.91 1.69
C TYR A 600 31.41 2.96 2.31
N PRO A 601 31.95 4.01 2.97
CA PRO A 601 31.13 5.02 3.65
C PRO A 601 30.26 5.84 2.68
N ASN A 602 30.60 5.82 1.39
CA ASN A 602 29.93 6.59 0.35
C ASN A 602 28.98 5.76 -0.53
N ALA A 603 28.77 4.48 -0.21
CA ALA A 603 27.83 3.65 -0.96
C ALA A 603 26.40 4.16 -0.85
N THR A 604 25.64 4.04 -1.94
CA THR A 604 24.23 4.44 -1.98
C THR A 604 23.38 3.36 -1.33
N LYS A 605 22.50 3.75 -0.42
CA LYS A 605 21.61 2.82 0.30
C LYS A 605 20.39 2.54 -0.55
N ILE A 606 20.01 1.26 -0.66
CA ILE A 606 18.85 0.84 -1.44
C ILE A 606 17.74 0.41 -0.47
N PHE A 607 16.59 1.08 -0.61
CA PHE A 607 15.38 0.79 0.16
C PHE A 607 14.30 0.25 -0.76
N VAL A 608 13.61 -0.80 -0.33
CA VAL A 608 12.41 -1.33 -0.99
C VAL A 608 11.28 -1.32 0.03
N ASN A 609 10.23 -0.55 -0.24
CA ASN A 609 9.09 -0.35 0.66
C ASN A 609 9.48 0.02 2.11
N GLY A 610 10.58 0.79 2.24
CA GLY A 610 11.16 1.22 3.51
C GLY A 610 12.07 0.21 4.21
N VAL A 611 12.22 -1.01 3.68
CA VAL A 611 13.21 -1.98 4.14
C VAL A 611 14.56 -1.66 3.52
N TRP A 612 15.60 -1.50 4.34
CA TRP A 612 16.97 -1.35 3.84
C TRP A 612 17.48 -2.73 3.39
N CYS A 613 17.48 -2.97 2.08
CA CYS A 613 17.86 -4.25 1.49
C CYS A 613 19.37 -4.39 1.31
N GLY A 614 20.02 -3.32 0.83
CA GLY A 614 21.41 -3.39 0.43
C GLY A 614 22.05 -2.04 0.18
N VAL A 615 23.28 -2.10 -0.33
CA VAL A 615 24.03 -0.94 -0.81
C VAL A 615 24.59 -1.19 -2.20
N HIS A 616 24.87 -0.12 -2.92
CA HIS A 616 25.52 -0.20 -4.23
C HIS A 616 26.52 0.94 -4.41
N SER A 617 27.66 0.63 -5.04
CA SER A 617 28.75 1.59 -5.26
C SER A 617 28.48 2.52 -6.44
N ASP A 618 27.90 2.01 -7.54
CA ASP A 618 27.47 2.79 -8.71
C ASP A 618 25.94 2.82 -8.88
N PRO A 619 25.23 3.72 -8.18
CA PRO A 619 23.78 3.79 -8.26
C PRO A 619 23.27 4.25 -9.63
N LYS A 620 24.07 5.00 -10.43
CA LYS A 620 23.58 5.55 -11.70
C LYS A 620 23.25 4.42 -12.68
N HIS A 621 24.16 3.45 -12.79
CA HIS A 621 23.99 2.30 -13.66
C HIS A 621 22.81 1.42 -13.20
N LEU A 622 22.71 1.12 -11.90
CA LEU A 622 21.62 0.31 -11.37
C LEU A 622 20.24 0.97 -11.60
N VAL A 623 20.12 2.27 -11.33
CA VAL A 623 18.84 3.00 -11.49
C VAL A 623 18.40 3.02 -12.95
N SER A 624 19.33 3.23 -13.89
CA SER A 624 19.02 3.17 -15.33
C SER A 624 18.48 1.80 -15.72
N GLN A 625 19.13 0.72 -15.27
CA GLN A 625 18.69 -0.65 -15.58
C GLN A 625 17.31 -0.96 -14.99
N VAL A 626 17.05 -0.54 -13.76
CA VAL A 626 15.73 -0.74 -13.12
C VAL A 626 14.65 0.09 -13.84
N LEU A 627 14.94 1.34 -14.22
CA LEU A 627 14.02 2.16 -14.99
C LEU A 627 13.71 1.54 -16.36
N ASP A 628 14.71 0.98 -17.04
CA ASP A 628 14.52 0.30 -18.33
C ASP A 628 13.60 -0.93 -18.19
N THR A 629 13.67 -1.66 -17.06
CA THR A 629 12.74 -2.77 -16.82
C THR A 629 11.29 -2.31 -16.63
N ARG A 630 11.07 -1.09 -16.08
CA ARG A 630 9.75 -0.47 -16.00
C ARG A 630 9.25 -0.06 -17.40
N ARG A 631 10.10 0.61 -18.19
CA ARG A 631 9.76 1.07 -19.56
C ARG A 631 9.44 -0.08 -20.51
N LYS A 632 10.16 -1.19 -20.39
CA LYS A 632 9.89 -2.43 -21.16
C LYS A 632 8.74 -3.26 -20.60
N SER A 633 8.06 -2.78 -19.55
CA SER A 633 6.94 -3.46 -18.88
C SER A 633 7.25 -4.84 -18.31
N TYR A 634 8.51 -5.12 -17.95
CA TYR A 634 8.86 -6.31 -17.16
C TYR A 634 8.46 -6.15 -15.69
N VAL A 635 8.61 -4.92 -15.19
CA VAL A 635 8.10 -4.48 -13.89
C VAL A 635 6.79 -3.75 -14.12
N GLN A 636 5.81 -3.93 -13.23
CA GLN A 636 4.55 -3.21 -13.33
C GLN A 636 4.79 -1.69 -13.30
N PHE A 637 4.07 -0.96 -14.15
CA PHE A 637 4.17 0.50 -14.28
C PHE A 637 3.86 1.24 -12.96
N GLU A 638 3.22 0.57 -12.00
CA GLU A 638 2.95 1.11 -10.67
C GLU A 638 4.18 1.25 -9.78
N VAL A 639 5.31 0.61 -10.08
CA VAL A 639 6.49 0.68 -9.21
C VAL A 639 7.15 2.06 -9.34
N SER A 640 7.26 2.78 -8.23
CA SER A 640 7.91 4.10 -8.18
C SER A 640 9.38 3.97 -7.80
N LEU A 641 10.20 4.78 -8.48
CA LEU A 641 11.66 4.73 -8.40
C LEU A 641 12.18 6.13 -8.06
N VAL A 642 12.66 6.31 -6.83
CA VAL A 642 13.11 7.63 -6.33
C VAL A 642 14.60 7.56 -6.02
N ARG A 643 15.39 8.38 -6.71
CA ARG A 643 16.84 8.50 -6.47
C ARG A 643 17.16 9.84 -5.82
N ASP A 644 17.37 9.85 -4.52
CA ASP A 644 17.87 11.02 -3.79
C ASP A 644 19.40 11.08 -3.88
N ILE A 645 19.88 12.00 -4.71
CA ILE A 645 21.32 12.21 -4.94
C ILE A 645 21.99 12.85 -3.73
N ARG A 646 21.29 13.72 -2.97
CA ARG A 646 21.83 14.45 -1.83
C ARG A 646 22.03 13.53 -0.63
N ASP A 647 21.03 12.70 -0.35
CA ASP A 647 21.07 11.75 0.77
C ASP A 647 21.77 10.42 0.41
N ARG A 648 22.05 10.21 -0.88
CA ARG A 648 22.63 8.96 -1.42
C ARG A 648 21.75 7.76 -1.08
N GLU A 649 20.47 7.89 -1.45
CA GLU A 649 19.45 6.87 -1.27
C GLU A 649 18.78 6.57 -2.61
N PHE A 650 18.53 5.28 -2.85
CA PHE A 650 17.63 4.82 -3.89
C PHE A 650 16.47 4.12 -3.23
N GLN A 651 15.27 4.66 -3.38
CA GLN A 651 14.05 4.17 -2.76
C GLN A 651 13.12 3.63 -3.84
N VAL A 652 12.65 2.42 -3.64
CA VAL A 652 11.68 1.77 -4.52
C VAL A 652 10.41 1.49 -3.74
N PHE A 653 9.28 1.92 -4.29
CA PHE A 653 7.97 1.70 -3.70
C PHE A 653 7.09 0.87 -4.63
N SER A 654 6.58 -0.25 -4.13
CA SER A 654 5.60 -1.11 -4.78
C SER A 654 4.29 -1.22 -3.97
N ASP A 655 4.16 -0.43 -2.89
CA ASP A 655 3.00 -0.46 -2.00
C ASP A 655 1.73 0.11 -2.66
N ALA A 656 0.58 -0.31 -2.12
CA ALA A 656 -0.75 0.14 -2.55
C ALA A 656 -1.12 1.52 -1.99
N GLY A 657 -1.99 2.23 -2.70
CA GLY A 657 -2.53 3.52 -2.27
C GLY A 657 -1.62 4.73 -2.55
N ARG A 658 -0.59 4.57 -3.39
CA ARG A 658 0.18 5.69 -3.95
C ARG A 658 -0.67 6.37 -5.01
N VAL A 659 -0.52 7.69 -5.13
CA VAL A 659 -1.32 8.48 -6.06
C VAL A 659 -0.40 8.94 -7.16
N MET A 660 -0.70 8.52 -8.37
CA MET A 660 0.17 8.69 -9.52
C MET A 660 -0.56 9.45 -10.62
N ARG A 661 0.21 10.09 -11.49
CA ARG A 661 -0.31 10.67 -12.73
C ARG A 661 0.51 10.20 -13.94
N PRO A 662 -0.15 9.89 -15.06
CA PRO A 662 0.54 9.62 -16.31
C PRO A 662 1.11 10.90 -16.91
N VAL A 663 2.34 10.84 -17.39
CA VAL A 663 3.05 11.92 -18.10
C VAL A 663 3.81 11.35 -19.30
N PHE A 664 4.12 12.18 -20.29
CA PHE A 664 4.94 11.76 -21.42
C PHE A 664 6.41 11.66 -21.04
N THR A 665 7.07 10.63 -21.54
CA THR A 665 8.49 10.41 -21.31
C THR A 665 9.33 11.22 -22.30
N VAL A 666 10.37 11.91 -21.80
CA VAL A 666 11.37 12.58 -22.63
C VAL A 666 12.62 11.72 -22.73
N GLN A 667 13.15 11.58 -23.94
CA GLN A 667 14.37 10.84 -24.19
C GLN A 667 15.59 11.63 -23.70
N GLN A 668 16.28 11.12 -22.68
CA GLN A 668 17.40 11.83 -22.02
C GLN A 668 18.77 11.59 -22.67
N GLU A 669 18.93 10.47 -23.36
CA GLU A 669 20.17 10.06 -24.03
C GLU A 669 19.88 9.75 -25.50
N ASP A 670 20.85 9.96 -26.40
CA ASP A 670 20.65 9.65 -27.81
C ASP A 670 20.48 8.14 -27.98
N ASN A 671 19.29 7.73 -28.39
CA ASN A 671 19.00 6.32 -28.64
C ASN A 671 19.21 6.01 -30.12
N HIS A 672 20.32 5.35 -30.43
CA HIS A 672 20.64 4.94 -31.79
C HIS A 672 19.67 3.86 -32.33
N GLU A 673 18.94 3.14 -31.47
CA GLU A 673 17.99 2.10 -31.88
C GLU A 673 16.64 2.68 -32.35
N SER A 674 16.13 3.72 -31.66
CA SER A 674 14.84 4.34 -32.02
C SER A 674 14.98 5.53 -32.97
N GLY A 675 16.18 6.08 -33.14
CA GLY A 675 16.43 7.26 -33.97
C GLY A 675 15.90 8.57 -33.37
N ILE A 676 15.36 8.54 -32.14
CA ILE A 676 14.79 9.71 -31.47
C ILE A 676 15.93 10.57 -30.90
N PRO A 677 16.02 11.86 -31.28
CA PRO A 677 17.08 12.73 -30.76
C PRO A 677 16.85 13.06 -29.29
N LYS A 678 17.94 13.24 -28.55
CA LYS A 678 17.91 13.66 -27.15
C LYS A 678 17.08 14.93 -26.94
N GLY A 679 16.26 14.92 -25.89
CA GLY A 679 15.38 16.02 -25.53
C GLY A 679 14.05 16.02 -26.28
N SER A 680 13.75 14.98 -27.07
CA SER A 680 12.45 14.82 -27.74
C SER A 680 11.53 13.88 -26.97
N LEU A 681 10.23 13.96 -27.25
CA LEU A 681 9.26 13.00 -26.72
C LEU A 681 9.54 11.60 -27.27
N VAL A 682 9.30 10.58 -26.43
CA VAL A 682 9.29 9.18 -26.87
C VAL A 682 8.03 8.89 -27.71
N LEU A 683 6.94 9.62 -27.45
CA LEU A 683 5.74 9.58 -28.27
C LEU A 683 6.02 10.17 -29.66
N THR A 684 5.83 9.36 -30.69
CA THR A 684 5.94 9.77 -32.10
C THR A 684 4.57 10.02 -32.71
N LYS A 685 4.52 10.82 -33.78
CA LYS A 685 3.29 11.08 -34.54
C LYS A 685 2.69 9.80 -35.12
N ASP A 686 3.52 8.83 -35.50
CA ASP A 686 3.08 7.51 -35.98
C ASP A 686 2.24 6.76 -34.96
N LEU A 687 2.63 6.77 -33.68
CA LEU A 687 1.86 6.15 -32.60
C LEU A 687 0.52 6.84 -32.40
N VAL A 688 0.49 8.18 -32.51
CA VAL A 688 -0.78 8.94 -32.42
C VAL A 688 -1.69 8.61 -33.59
N ASN A 689 -1.15 8.55 -34.82
CA ASN A 689 -1.91 8.22 -36.02
C ASN A 689 -2.47 6.78 -35.95
N GLN A 690 -1.69 5.83 -35.43
CA GLN A 690 -2.16 4.46 -35.17
C GLN A 690 -3.31 4.45 -34.16
N LEU A 691 -3.21 5.20 -33.07
CA LEU A 691 -4.30 5.31 -32.08
C LEU A 691 -5.55 5.97 -32.67
N ALA A 692 -5.39 7.00 -33.49
CA ALA A 692 -6.51 7.63 -34.18
C ALA A 692 -7.19 6.66 -35.16
N GLN A 693 -6.40 5.85 -35.88
CA GLN A 693 -6.93 4.82 -36.77
C GLN A 693 -7.67 3.73 -35.99
N GLU A 694 -7.13 3.25 -34.87
CA GLU A 694 -7.80 2.27 -34.00
C GLU A 694 -9.13 2.79 -33.41
N GLN A 695 -9.22 4.09 -33.13
CA GLN A 695 -10.45 4.72 -32.63
C GLN A 695 -11.52 4.83 -33.73
N ALA A 696 -11.11 5.09 -34.98
CA ALA A 696 -12.02 5.16 -36.11
C ALA A 696 -12.47 3.78 -36.59
N GLU A 697 -11.52 2.83 -36.64
CA GLU A 697 -11.72 1.46 -37.09
C GLU A 697 -11.16 0.49 -36.03
N PRO A 698 -11.99 0.08 -35.05
CA PRO A 698 -11.55 -0.84 -34.02
C PRO A 698 -11.19 -2.20 -34.65
N PRO A 699 -10.00 -2.77 -34.37
CA PRO A 699 -9.56 -4.03 -34.95
C PRO A 699 -10.48 -5.19 -34.56
N GLU A 700 -10.63 -6.17 -35.46
CA GLU A 700 -11.50 -7.34 -35.24
C GLU A 700 -11.03 -8.20 -34.04
N ASP A 701 -9.72 -8.27 -33.78
CA ASP A 701 -9.16 -8.93 -32.59
C ASP A 701 -8.73 -7.87 -31.55
N PRO A 702 -9.31 -7.89 -30.33
CA PRO A 702 -8.92 -6.99 -29.24
C PRO A 702 -7.43 -7.05 -28.87
N ARG A 703 -6.70 -8.11 -29.24
CA ARG A 703 -5.27 -8.27 -28.95
C ARG A 703 -4.37 -7.45 -29.86
N ASP A 704 -4.86 -7.07 -31.04
CA ASP A 704 -4.12 -6.26 -32.01
C ASP A 704 -4.25 -4.75 -31.72
N LYS A 705 -5.12 -4.37 -30.77
CA LYS A 705 -5.27 -2.99 -30.29
C LYS A 705 -4.05 -2.59 -29.46
N ILE A 706 -3.33 -1.54 -29.87
CA ILE A 706 -2.28 -0.90 -29.09
C ILE A 706 -2.92 -0.25 -27.87
N GLY A 707 -3.88 0.67 -28.10
CA GLY A 707 -4.56 1.42 -27.04
C GLY A 707 -3.62 2.05 -26.01
N TRP A 708 -4.16 2.34 -24.83
CA TRP A 708 -3.38 2.94 -23.74
C TRP A 708 -2.29 2.00 -23.20
N GLU A 709 -2.55 0.68 -23.16
CA GLU A 709 -1.56 -0.28 -22.67
C GLU A 709 -0.33 -0.37 -23.57
N GLY A 710 -0.51 -0.25 -24.89
CA GLY A 710 0.59 -0.22 -25.85
C GLY A 710 1.47 1.03 -25.72
N LEU A 711 0.88 2.19 -25.35
CA LEU A 711 1.65 3.39 -25.01
C LEU A 711 2.52 3.21 -23.75
N ILE A 712 2.03 2.48 -22.76
CA ILE A 712 2.83 2.12 -21.58
C ILE A 712 3.93 1.13 -21.97
N ARG A 713 3.61 0.09 -22.77
CA ARG A 713 4.57 -0.94 -23.21
C ARG A 713 5.69 -0.39 -24.10
N SER A 714 5.41 0.65 -24.88
CA SER A 714 6.41 1.38 -25.66
C SER A 714 7.25 2.35 -24.83
N GLY A 715 6.90 2.59 -23.56
CA GLY A 715 7.57 3.53 -22.68
C GLY A 715 7.30 5.00 -23.01
N ALA A 716 6.33 5.29 -23.90
CA ALA A 716 5.95 6.65 -24.28
C ALA A 716 5.29 7.41 -23.13
N VAL A 717 4.59 6.69 -22.25
CA VAL A 717 3.94 7.23 -21.05
C VAL A 717 4.48 6.54 -19.81
N GLU A 718 4.81 7.32 -18.80
CA GLU A 718 5.19 6.86 -17.47
C GLU A 718 4.23 7.39 -16.40
N TYR A 719 3.98 6.59 -15.37
CA TYR A 719 3.24 7.04 -14.19
C TYR A 719 4.20 7.53 -13.13
N LEU A 720 4.03 8.78 -12.71
CA LEU A 720 4.82 9.38 -11.63
C LEU A 720 4.00 9.47 -10.35
N ASP A 721 4.56 8.95 -9.26
CA ASP A 721 4.08 9.20 -7.90
C ASP A 721 4.59 10.56 -7.40
N ALA A 722 3.90 11.14 -6.41
CA ALA A 722 4.25 12.41 -5.79
C ALA A 722 5.68 12.47 -5.21
N GLU A 723 6.28 11.34 -4.83
CA GLU A 723 7.69 11.31 -4.40
C GLU A 723 8.67 11.26 -5.57
N GLU A 724 8.27 10.66 -6.69
CA GLU A 724 9.09 10.58 -7.90
C GLU A 724 9.18 11.95 -8.59
N GLU A 725 8.09 12.73 -8.50
CA GLU A 725 8.01 14.10 -8.99
C GLU A 725 9.10 15.02 -8.41
N GLU A 726 9.54 14.80 -7.17
CA GLU A 726 10.63 15.58 -6.55
C GLU A 726 11.99 15.39 -7.25
N THR A 727 12.14 14.30 -8.00
CA THR A 727 13.34 13.98 -8.78
C THR A 727 13.17 14.23 -10.29
N ALA A 728 11.93 14.46 -10.74
CA ALA A 728 11.60 14.66 -12.14
C ALA A 728 11.61 16.15 -12.53
N MET A 729 11.90 16.43 -13.80
CA MET A 729 11.80 17.77 -14.38
C MET A 729 10.79 17.74 -15.52
N ILE A 730 9.61 18.32 -15.31
CA ILE A 730 8.45 18.16 -16.16
C ILE A 730 8.21 19.43 -16.99
N CYS A 731 8.15 19.32 -18.32
CA CYS A 731 7.71 20.42 -19.19
C CYS A 731 6.19 20.56 -19.21
N MET A 732 5.69 21.79 -19.40
CA MET A 732 4.25 22.07 -19.37
C MET A 732 3.56 21.76 -20.70
N THR A 733 4.25 21.99 -21.81
CA THR A 733 3.74 21.73 -23.16
C THR A 733 4.83 21.14 -24.07
N PRO A 734 4.46 20.32 -25.08
CA PRO A 734 5.41 19.86 -26.09
C PRO A 734 6.13 21.00 -26.81
N GLU A 735 5.43 22.11 -27.08
CA GLU A 735 6.01 23.31 -27.68
C GLU A 735 7.18 23.86 -26.85
N ASP A 736 7.05 23.88 -25.51
CA ASP A 736 8.13 24.37 -24.63
C ASP A 736 9.38 23.46 -24.70
N LEU A 737 9.19 22.18 -24.99
CA LEU A 737 10.29 21.22 -25.18
C LEU A 737 11.03 21.45 -26.50
N ASP A 738 10.31 21.76 -27.57
CA ASP A 738 10.92 22.10 -28.86
C ASP A 738 11.67 23.43 -28.79
N LEU A 739 11.10 24.44 -28.12
CA LEU A 739 11.80 25.70 -27.82
C LEU A 739 13.08 25.46 -27.02
N TYR A 740 13.02 24.56 -26.02
CA TYR A 740 14.20 24.16 -25.26
C TYR A 740 15.28 23.52 -26.15
N ARG A 741 14.90 22.66 -27.11
CA ARG A 741 15.83 22.06 -28.07
C ARG A 741 16.47 23.11 -28.97
N MET A 742 15.67 24.03 -29.53
CA MET A 742 16.16 25.14 -30.35
C MET A 742 17.14 26.03 -29.59
N GLN A 743 16.81 26.37 -28.34
CA GLN A 743 17.67 27.18 -27.47
C GLN A 743 19.00 26.47 -27.17
N LYS A 744 18.99 25.14 -26.94
CA LYS A 744 20.22 24.36 -26.74
C LYS A 744 21.04 24.21 -28.03
N ALA A 745 20.40 24.25 -29.20
CA ALA A 745 21.08 24.31 -30.49
C ALA A 745 21.65 25.72 -30.81
N GLY A 746 21.41 26.72 -29.96
CA GLY A 746 21.89 28.10 -30.15
C GLY A 746 21.04 28.91 -31.13
N ILE A 747 19.85 28.44 -31.48
CA ILE A 747 18.90 29.15 -32.32
C ILE A 747 18.18 30.19 -31.45
N ALA A 748 18.21 31.45 -31.88
CA ALA A 748 17.48 32.52 -31.19
C ALA A 748 15.97 32.25 -31.33
N VAL A 749 15.30 32.11 -30.20
CA VAL A 749 13.84 32.01 -30.12
C VAL A 749 13.31 33.44 -30.02
N ASP A 750 12.45 33.86 -30.96
CA ASP A 750 11.81 35.17 -30.88
C ASP A 750 10.95 35.25 -29.62
N GLU A 751 11.34 36.14 -28.70
CA GLU A 751 10.60 36.42 -27.46
C GLU A 751 9.47 37.46 -27.67
N ASP A 752 9.34 38.02 -28.88
CA ASP A 752 8.38 39.07 -29.19
C ASP A 752 6.97 38.50 -29.38
N ASN A 753 6.19 38.51 -28.28
CA ASN A 753 4.74 38.27 -28.30
C ASN A 753 3.94 39.49 -28.85
N SER A 754 4.58 40.41 -29.59
CA SER A 754 3.92 41.61 -30.13
C SER A 754 2.90 41.29 -31.22
N ASP A 755 3.05 40.13 -31.86
CA ASP A 755 2.32 39.80 -33.09
C ASP A 755 0.95 39.14 -32.83
N ASP A 756 0.68 38.68 -31.59
CA ASP A 756 -0.62 38.14 -31.20
C ASP A 756 -1.05 38.54 -29.77
N PRO A 757 -1.81 39.64 -29.60
CA PRO A 757 -2.18 40.18 -28.29
C PRO A 757 -3.17 39.29 -27.51
N ASN A 758 -3.78 38.27 -28.14
CA ASN A 758 -4.79 37.41 -27.51
C ASN A 758 -4.21 36.07 -27.02
N ARG A 759 -2.89 35.85 -27.14
CA ARG A 759 -2.24 34.62 -26.66
C ARG A 759 -1.90 34.71 -25.18
N ARG A 760 -1.97 33.57 -24.47
CA ARG A 760 -1.46 33.48 -23.09
C ARG A 760 0.02 33.83 -23.05
N LEU A 761 0.40 34.65 -22.06
CA LEU A 761 1.80 34.91 -21.75
C LEU A 761 2.50 33.61 -21.34
N LYS A 762 3.40 33.13 -22.21
CA LYS A 762 4.22 31.96 -21.92
C LYS A 762 5.24 32.28 -20.82
N THR A 763 5.49 31.31 -19.96
CA THR A 763 6.58 31.39 -18.99
C THR A 763 7.92 31.33 -19.71
N LYS A 764 8.80 32.30 -19.46
CA LYS A 764 10.15 32.29 -20.05
C LYS A 764 10.88 31.00 -19.67
N THR A 765 11.43 30.30 -20.66
CA THR A 765 12.27 29.13 -20.42
C THR A 765 13.48 29.53 -19.60
N ASN A 766 13.72 28.82 -18.50
CA ASN A 766 14.87 29.10 -17.66
C ASN A 766 16.15 28.63 -18.38
N PRO A 767 17.10 29.52 -18.73
CA PRO A 767 18.31 29.14 -19.45
C PRO A 767 19.21 28.19 -18.64
N THR A 768 19.04 28.11 -17.31
CA THR A 768 19.81 27.20 -16.45
C THR A 768 19.27 25.77 -16.46
N THR A 769 18.14 25.50 -17.11
CA THR A 769 17.58 24.14 -17.21
C THR A 769 18.55 23.23 -17.98
N HIS A 770 18.95 22.12 -17.36
CA HIS A 770 19.92 21.19 -17.93
C HIS A 770 19.27 20.15 -18.85
N MET A 771 18.13 19.58 -18.44
CA MET A 771 17.36 18.59 -19.21
C MET A 771 15.95 18.42 -18.61
N TYR A 772 14.95 18.24 -19.46
CA TYR A 772 13.62 17.76 -19.06
C TYR A 772 13.57 16.23 -19.06
N THR A 773 12.89 15.64 -18.09
CA THR A 773 12.74 14.19 -17.99
C THR A 773 11.38 13.72 -18.47
N HIS A 774 10.34 14.55 -18.34
CA HIS A 774 8.97 14.26 -18.74
C HIS A 774 8.28 15.51 -19.30
N CYS A 775 7.12 15.32 -19.92
CA CYS A 775 6.20 16.39 -20.27
C CYS A 775 4.78 16.10 -19.78
N GLU A 776 4.09 17.14 -19.33
CA GLU A 776 2.69 17.06 -18.98
C GLU A 776 1.85 16.72 -20.23
N ILE A 777 0.87 15.83 -20.10
CA ILE A 777 0.03 15.43 -21.24
C ILE A 777 -0.82 16.61 -21.69
N HIS A 778 -1.55 17.21 -20.75
CA HIS A 778 -2.28 18.45 -20.96
C HIS A 778 -2.63 19.12 -19.62
N PRO A 779 -2.37 20.44 -19.44
CA PRO A 779 -2.59 21.12 -18.16
C PRO A 779 -4.04 21.08 -17.61
N SER A 780 -5.05 20.84 -18.45
CA SER A 780 -6.45 20.72 -17.99
C SER A 780 -6.72 19.47 -17.15
N MET A 781 -5.86 18.46 -17.23
CA MET A 781 -6.03 17.18 -16.52
C MET A 781 -5.84 17.30 -15.00
N ILE A 782 -5.33 18.44 -14.51
CA ILE A 782 -5.25 18.76 -13.08
C ILE A 782 -6.61 18.99 -12.42
N LEU A 783 -7.65 19.27 -13.23
CA LEU A 783 -8.99 19.54 -12.74
C LEU A 783 -9.69 18.24 -12.30
N GLY A 784 -10.69 18.39 -11.44
CA GLY A 784 -11.63 17.33 -11.08
C GLY A 784 -12.84 17.31 -12.01
N ILE A 785 -13.78 16.40 -11.78
CA ILE A 785 -14.93 16.16 -12.67
C ILE A 785 -15.88 17.36 -12.71
N CYS A 786 -16.20 17.94 -11.56
CA CYS A 786 -17.10 19.10 -11.52
C CYS A 786 -16.36 20.37 -11.97
N ALA A 787 -15.04 20.41 -11.83
CA ALA A 787 -14.22 21.54 -12.25
C ALA A 787 -14.03 21.59 -13.77
N SER A 788 -14.03 20.45 -14.45
CA SER A 788 -13.83 20.36 -15.89
C SER A 788 -15.05 20.78 -16.73
N ILE A 789 -16.25 20.84 -16.12
CA ILE A 789 -17.47 21.30 -16.80
C ILE A 789 -17.65 22.82 -16.76
N ILE A 790 -16.75 23.54 -16.09
CA ILE A 790 -16.81 25.00 -16.00
C ILE A 790 -16.07 25.59 -17.22
N PRO A 791 -16.74 26.40 -18.06
CA PRO A 791 -16.08 27.06 -19.19
C PRO A 791 -15.00 28.03 -18.71
N PHE A 792 -13.86 28.02 -19.39
CA PHE A 792 -12.72 28.92 -19.15
C PHE A 792 -12.32 29.02 -17.66
N PRO A 793 -12.00 27.89 -17.01
CA PRO A 793 -11.77 27.84 -15.57
C PRO A 793 -10.59 28.70 -15.11
N ASP A 794 -9.61 28.90 -16.00
CA ASP A 794 -8.39 29.70 -15.81
C ASP A 794 -8.61 31.22 -15.94
N HIS A 795 -9.73 31.66 -16.50
CA HIS A 795 -10.09 33.08 -16.65
C HIS A 795 -10.93 33.61 -15.47
N ASN A 796 -11.26 32.75 -14.52
CA ASN A 796 -12.08 33.07 -13.36
C ASN A 796 -11.23 33.37 -12.12
N GLN A 797 -11.74 34.24 -11.24
CA GLN A 797 -11.17 34.40 -9.91
C GLN A 797 -11.30 33.09 -9.13
N ALA A 798 -10.22 32.61 -8.52
CA ALA A 798 -10.18 31.32 -7.84
C ALA A 798 -11.29 31.13 -6.77
N SER A 799 -11.68 32.18 -6.05
CA SER A 799 -12.77 32.12 -5.06
C SER A 799 -14.15 31.91 -5.71
N LEU A 800 -14.39 32.51 -6.88
CA LEU A 800 -15.62 32.31 -7.65
C LEU A 800 -15.66 30.93 -8.28
N PHE A 801 -14.51 30.40 -8.70
CA PHE A 801 -14.38 29.04 -9.24
C PHE A 801 -14.82 27.98 -8.22
N VAL A 802 -14.42 28.13 -6.95
CA VAL A 802 -14.89 27.27 -5.85
C VAL A 802 -16.39 27.41 -5.60
N GLN A 803 -16.96 28.62 -5.72
CA GLN A 803 -18.39 28.86 -5.52
C GLN A 803 -19.27 28.36 -6.68
N HIS A 804 -18.81 28.50 -7.93
CA HIS A 804 -19.52 28.02 -9.12
C HIS A 804 -19.72 26.50 -9.12
N LEU A 805 -18.79 25.74 -8.52
CA LEU A 805 -18.93 24.30 -8.29
C LEU A 805 -20.16 23.91 -7.44
N PHE A 806 -20.65 24.81 -6.58
CA PHE A 806 -21.84 24.56 -5.75
C PHE A 806 -23.15 25.05 -6.37
N ILE A 807 -23.08 26.02 -7.29
CA ILE A 807 -24.24 26.62 -7.96
C ILE A 807 -24.60 25.84 -9.23
N THR A 808 -23.62 25.22 -9.90
CA THR A 808 -23.84 24.49 -11.16
C THR A 808 -24.64 23.19 -11.03
N PRO A 809 -24.50 22.33 -9.99
CA PRO A 809 -25.33 21.14 -9.88
C PRO A 809 -26.78 21.44 -9.43
N THR A 810 -27.11 22.68 -9.03
CA THR A 810 -28.47 23.09 -8.66
C THR A 810 -29.22 23.85 -9.76
N ASN A 811 -28.51 24.43 -10.76
CA ASN A 811 -29.12 25.33 -11.75
C ASN A 811 -28.94 24.90 -13.21
N ILE A 812 -28.42 23.71 -13.50
CA ILE A 812 -28.53 23.10 -14.84
C ILE A 812 -29.72 22.15 -14.82
N VAL A 813 -30.92 22.75 -14.91
CA VAL A 813 -32.19 22.10 -15.27
C VAL A 813 -32.81 22.92 -16.39
#